data_AF-A0A533VW73-F1
#
_entry.id   AF-A0A533VW73-F1
#
_cell.length_a   1.000
_cell.length_b   1.000
_cell.length_c   1.000
_cell.angle_alpha   90.00
_cell.angle_beta   90.00
_cell.angle_gamma   90.00
#
_symmetry.space_group_name_H-M   'P 1'
#
loop_
_entity.id
_entity.type
_entity.pdbx_description
1 polymer ?
#
loop_
_entity_poly.entity_id
_entity_poly.type
_entity_poly.pdbx_seq_one_letter_code
_entity_poly.pdbx_strand_id
1 'polypeptide(L)'
;MSEDMAWLLGFWIAEGSYSVGRYIDYSQSRRNLIKATRLIQKIQSAIGIKPIVRTQERNNTTEIRVTIGRKLLVNFFQKTLGIRESFADGKEVPAIIWRLPRELQLEFIHGLLEGDGHIDDDSKETMLSTKSPMLASQVSYLLFSLGWSNKIRCDKYKQFAIYLHGYNARALSPWLPTESFPELFEVSGFGLFQRPEERISFARLRPRVEAMLQTFQEVLRTGKPSKGRISYLVERRYVSKEGGEYYVTEAGKHAMAILQAASELLAGDLHPVRIRRITPLRNDRLVYDLTVETGHSFVAGRSPILIKNSDPWGAHIAMVIKSGSAGSAHLRELTTPDAVWLGVWASVTGDEPVIIEENGMIKNQEIGRLYSRFSSEKSGPITLQPSRGLNALCCSPEGGVGVMPVSAMTKHAYDGDIFEIRTVGGFTVKTTANHSVEVFNPETYRLEARQTSSLSEGDLVAACFRVPNSQSVRQLNLAQLIATECPEEAGKIFVEGEQAEEFCNFLRSKYDKVRLRRDFYQVLKRNAPKLSYFIREGRLPSQGTLRLRYSRNVVPITIDVTEEFGRLLGYHAAEGNLERHGRGGLCELTFGNEEGYVRDAIRCVNKAFTLKATVRARKNRLDVRYGAKLLSTIYAKALHTGLHARDKQVPFVMFNAPNEVKKEFLRGCFRGDRMVNYDKWTRLSLKTVSRKLSSDLTVLLRQLGCVSYVWKSGTAYVVSCADVTPIQDVANEICRRFIHTSSKIRSMPSALVYPLRREIKQLIPYGKRTQFHQMLFTQGWKTRVGYARLSKAFQMFETETGSERLQTLMNLVKNDVVLLPVKSIRNLGRANTDVYDLEVEGIHTFVGGVGGLVLHNSDIVKYKLP
;
A
#
# COMPACT_ATOMS: atom_id res chain seq x y z
N MET A 1 15.01 40.01 37.36
CA MET A 1 15.81 40.68 36.31
C MET A 1 15.04 41.92 35.87
N SER A 2 15.68 43.07 35.71
CA SER A 2 15.02 44.28 35.19
C SER A 2 14.96 44.26 33.66
N GLU A 3 14.10 45.09 33.07
CA GLU A 3 14.04 45.34 31.62
C GLU A 3 15.41 45.76 31.06
N ASP A 4 16.09 46.67 31.76
CA ASP A 4 17.41 47.16 31.37
C ASP A 4 18.47 46.07 31.36
N MET A 5 18.41 45.12 32.30
CA MET A 5 19.30 43.96 32.31
C MET A 5 18.97 43.01 31.16
N ALA A 6 17.70 42.74 30.88
CA ALA A 6 17.29 41.86 29.78
C ALA A 6 17.72 42.44 28.41
N TRP A 7 17.49 43.72 28.19
CA TRP A 7 17.98 44.47 27.04
C TRP A 7 19.50 44.41 26.93
N LEU A 8 20.21 44.64 28.02
CA LEU A 8 21.68 44.61 28.05
C LEU A 8 22.23 43.23 27.65
N LEU A 9 21.56 42.15 28.05
CA LEU A 9 21.92 40.80 27.63
C LEU A 9 21.74 40.57 26.13
N GLY A 10 20.66 41.08 25.54
CA GLY A 10 20.45 41.02 24.09
C GLY A 10 21.51 41.81 23.33
N PHE A 11 21.75 43.05 23.77
CA PHE A 11 22.75 43.93 23.17
C PHE A 11 24.17 43.37 23.33
N TRP A 12 24.47 42.72 24.45
CA TRP A 12 25.74 42.02 24.67
C TRP A 12 25.94 40.87 23.70
N ILE A 13 24.92 40.05 23.45
CA ILE A 13 25.04 38.96 22.49
C ILE A 13 25.30 39.50 21.08
N ALA A 14 24.74 40.66 20.71
CA ALA A 14 25.06 41.30 19.43
C ALA A 14 26.49 41.86 19.40
N GLU A 15 26.78 42.83 20.27
CA GLU A 15 27.92 43.76 20.14
C GLU A 15 29.04 43.54 21.18
N GLY A 16 28.82 42.62 22.12
CA GLY A 16 29.73 42.36 23.23
C GLY A 16 30.94 41.50 22.86
N SER A 17 32.08 41.78 23.50
CA SER A 17 33.30 40.98 23.43
C SER A 17 33.99 40.86 24.79
N TYR A 18 34.58 39.69 25.07
CA TYR A 18 35.44 39.46 26.23
C TYR A 18 36.90 39.76 25.86
N SER A 19 37.59 40.59 26.65
CA SER A 19 39.05 40.71 26.56
C SER A 19 39.69 39.88 27.68
N VAL A 20 40.23 38.71 27.32
CA VAL A 20 40.99 37.74 28.14
C VAL A 20 40.77 37.91 29.66
N GLY A 21 39.55 37.65 30.13
CA GLY A 21 39.19 37.62 31.56
C GLY A 21 39.25 38.93 32.36
N ARG A 22 39.36 40.11 31.74
CA ARG A 22 39.52 41.39 32.47
C ARG A 22 38.36 42.37 32.34
N TYR A 23 37.76 42.50 31.16
CA TYR A 23 36.71 43.49 30.91
C TYR A 23 35.64 43.00 29.92
N ILE A 24 34.45 43.59 30.03
CA ILE A 24 33.33 43.49 29.08
C ILE A 24 33.42 44.72 28.18
N ASP A 25 33.70 44.54 26.89
CA ASP A 25 33.84 45.61 25.90
C ASP A 25 32.65 45.61 24.92
N TYR A 26 32.03 46.77 24.72
CA TYR A 26 31.10 47.05 23.61
C TYR A 26 31.76 48.03 22.65
N SER A 27 31.78 47.73 21.36
CA SER A 27 32.28 48.62 20.31
C SER A 27 31.12 49.16 19.49
N GLN A 28 31.09 50.48 19.26
CA GLN A 28 30.14 51.12 18.34
C GLN A 28 30.84 52.15 17.47
N SER A 29 30.36 52.34 16.25
CA SER A 29 30.83 53.45 15.39
C SER A 29 30.51 54.80 16.04
N ARG A 30 31.43 55.78 15.93
CA ARG A 30 31.24 57.16 16.43
C ARG A 30 30.01 57.86 15.85
N ARG A 31 29.48 57.39 14.71
CA ARG A 31 28.22 57.87 14.12
C ARG A 31 26.98 57.54 14.97
N ASN A 32 27.07 56.58 15.89
CA ASN A 32 25.98 56.13 16.77
C ASN A 32 26.17 56.57 18.24
N LEU A 33 26.47 57.85 18.48
CA LEU A 33 26.65 58.40 19.84
C LEU A 33 25.41 58.17 20.73
N ILE A 34 24.21 58.20 20.14
CA ILE A 34 22.93 57.94 20.82
C ILE A 34 22.90 56.52 21.41
N LYS A 35 23.28 55.51 20.63
CA LYS A 35 23.34 54.11 21.10
C LYS A 35 24.35 53.94 22.24
N ALA A 36 25.52 54.58 22.13
CA ALA A 36 26.53 54.53 23.18
C ALA A 36 26.06 55.20 24.49
N THR A 37 25.40 56.35 24.42
CA THR A 37 24.81 57.03 25.59
C THR A 37 23.72 56.18 26.25
N ARG A 38 22.84 55.59 25.45
CA ARG A 38 21.77 54.71 25.96
C ARG A 38 22.34 53.46 26.63
N LEU A 39 23.36 52.83 26.03
CA LEU A 39 24.08 51.71 26.63
C LEU A 39 24.66 52.08 28.00
N ILE A 40 25.29 53.25 28.14
CA ILE A 40 25.86 53.72 29.42
C ILE A 40 24.75 53.87 30.48
N GLN A 41 23.62 54.48 30.11
CA GLN A 41 22.47 54.65 31.00
C GLN A 41 21.89 53.29 31.44
N LYS A 42 21.69 52.36 30.50
CA LYS A 42 21.18 51.02 30.77
C LYS A 42 22.13 50.22 31.65
N ILE A 43 23.45 50.32 31.44
CA ILE A 43 24.46 49.69 32.32
C ILE A 43 24.36 50.26 33.75
N GLN A 44 24.27 51.58 33.88
CA GLN A 44 24.20 52.23 35.17
C GLN A 44 22.90 51.89 35.92
N SER A 45 21.77 51.80 35.21
CA SER A 45 20.49 51.39 35.77
C SER A 45 20.45 49.90 36.13
N ALA A 46 20.92 49.02 35.24
CA ALA A 46 20.85 47.57 35.43
C ALA A 46 21.84 47.02 36.47
N ILE A 47 23.03 47.63 36.59
CA ILE A 47 24.15 47.08 37.37
C ILE A 47 24.66 48.09 38.42
N GLY A 48 24.27 49.37 38.35
CA GLY A 48 24.72 50.39 39.30
C GLY A 48 26.16 50.86 39.09
N ILE A 49 26.77 50.56 37.93
CA ILE A 49 28.19 50.84 37.67
C ILE A 49 28.33 51.80 36.51
N LYS A 50 29.16 52.83 36.68
CA LYS A 50 29.52 53.75 35.60
C LYS A 50 30.61 53.11 34.72
N PRO A 51 30.34 52.83 33.43
CA PRO A 51 31.34 52.24 32.53
C PRO A 51 32.44 53.24 32.15
N ILE A 52 33.60 52.73 31.74
CA ILE A 52 34.69 53.53 31.17
C ILE A 52 34.43 53.66 29.67
N VAL A 53 34.39 54.90 29.17
CA VAL A 53 34.20 55.18 27.74
C VAL A 53 35.50 55.66 27.14
N ARG A 54 35.94 55.05 26.04
CA ARG A 54 37.13 55.45 25.29
C ARG A 54 36.80 55.58 23.82
N THR A 55 37.47 56.51 23.14
CA THR A 55 37.38 56.66 21.69
C THR A 55 38.70 56.20 21.08
N GLN A 56 38.65 55.30 20.11
CA GLN A 56 39.85 54.79 19.41
C GLN A 56 39.67 54.89 17.89
N GLU A 57 40.75 55.19 17.17
CA GLU A 57 40.77 55.13 15.71
C GLU A 57 41.25 53.76 15.24
N ARG A 58 40.48 53.14 14.34
CA ARG A 58 40.81 51.86 13.74
C ARG A 58 40.37 51.86 12.28
N ASN A 59 41.30 51.59 11.36
CA ASN A 59 41.05 51.47 9.91
C ASN A 59 40.19 52.60 9.31
N ASN A 60 40.58 53.89 9.49
CA ASN A 60 39.82 55.07 9.04
C ASN A 60 38.40 55.23 9.62
N THR A 61 38.07 54.52 10.71
CA THR A 61 36.81 54.69 11.45
C THR A 61 37.10 54.96 12.91
N THR A 62 36.36 55.90 13.51
CA THR A 62 36.43 56.15 14.95
C THR A 62 35.39 55.28 15.67
N GLU A 63 35.83 54.47 16.63
CA GLU A 63 34.98 53.60 17.46
C GLU A 63 34.88 54.16 18.88
N ILE A 64 33.66 54.12 19.45
CA ILE A 64 33.39 54.32 20.87
C ILE A 64 33.41 52.95 21.53
N ARG A 65 34.33 52.77 22.48
CA ARG A 65 34.44 51.56 23.30
C ARG A 65 33.91 51.84 24.70
N VAL A 66 32.90 51.07 25.11
CA VAL A 66 32.33 51.10 26.47
C VAL A 66 32.82 49.86 27.21
N THR A 67 33.60 50.06 28.26
CA THR A 67 34.28 49.01 29.01
C THR A 67 33.74 48.93 30.43
N ILE A 68 33.28 47.75 30.85
CA ILE A 68 32.88 47.45 32.24
C ILE A 68 33.94 46.55 32.87
N GLY A 69 34.58 46.99 33.96
CA GLY A 69 35.73 46.32 34.56
C GLY A 69 35.56 45.99 36.02
N ARG A 70 35.14 44.75 36.33
CA ARG A 70 35.39 44.06 37.61
C ARG A 70 35.41 42.56 37.37
N LYS A 71 36.42 41.85 37.88
CA LYS A 71 36.51 40.37 37.83
C LYS A 71 35.22 39.70 38.35
N LEU A 72 34.56 40.34 39.32
CA LEU A 72 33.27 39.89 39.87
C LEU A 72 32.13 39.93 38.83
N LEU A 73 32.06 40.94 37.96
CA LEU A 73 31.02 41.06 36.93
C LEU A 73 31.25 40.09 35.79
N VAL A 74 32.50 39.94 35.36
CA VAL A 74 32.87 38.91 34.38
C VAL A 74 32.46 37.53 34.92
N ASN A 75 32.76 37.23 36.18
CA ASN A 75 32.31 36.01 36.85
C ASN A 75 30.78 35.92 36.97
N PHE A 76 30.07 37.03 37.22
CA PHE A 76 28.62 37.02 37.29
C PHE A 76 28.00 36.66 35.94
N PHE A 77 28.42 37.31 34.85
CA PHE A 77 27.94 37.00 33.50
C PHE A 77 28.29 35.57 33.08
N GLN A 78 29.52 35.11 33.34
CA GLN A 78 29.97 33.78 32.95
C GLN A 78 29.40 32.65 33.82
N LYS A 79 29.57 32.75 35.15
CA LYS A 79 29.25 31.66 36.08
C LYS A 79 27.81 31.70 36.58
N THR A 80 27.19 32.89 36.67
CA THR A 80 25.83 33.03 37.19
C THR A 80 24.80 33.06 36.06
N LEU A 81 25.06 33.85 35.01
CA LEU A 81 24.14 33.95 33.85
C LEU A 81 24.45 32.95 32.74
N GLY A 82 25.58 32.22 32.83
CA GLY A 82 25.93 31.17 31.87
C GLY A 82 26.41 31.68 30.51
N ILE A 83 26.81 32.96 30.42
CA ILE A 83 27.21 33.60 29.16
C ILE A 83 28.68 33.26 28.90
N ARG A 84 28.89 32.21 28.10
CA ARG A 84 30.21 31.66 27.79
C ARG A 84 31.05 32.62 26.96
N GLU A 85 32.37 32.55 27.12
CA GLU A 85 33.30 33.11 26.14
C GLU A 85 33.18 32.32 24.84
N SER A 86 32.73 32.98 23.78
CA SER A 86 32.58 32.37 22.46
C SER A 86 32.97 33.35 21.37
N PHE A 87 33.55 32.83 20.29
CA PHE A 87 33.66 33.57 19.03
C PHE A 87 32.25 33.86 18.46
N ALA A 88 32.16 34.73 17.46
CA ALA A 88 30.88 35.17 16.89
C ALA A 88 29.98 34.02 16.38
N ASP A 89 30.59 32.88 16.00
CA ASP A 89 29.92 31.66 15.54
C ASP A 89 29.50 30.70 16.67
N GLY A 90 29.93 30.94 17.92
CA GLY A 90 29.58 30.16 19.11
C GLY A 90 28.64 30.86 20.09
N LYS A 91 28.11 32.04 19.74
CA LYS A 91 27.16 32.79 20.57
C LYS A 91 25.82 32.03 20.71
N GLU A 92 25.15 32.16 21.84
CA GLU A 92 23.87 31.48 22.16
C GLU A 92 22.98 32.37 23.03
N VAL A 93 21.66 32.13 23.01
CA VAL A 93 20.69 32.75 23.93
C VAL A 93 20.94 32.22 25.34
N PRO A 94 21.23 33.08 26.34
CA PRO A 94 21.48 32.64 27.70
C PRO A 94 20.30 31.86 28.29
N ALA A 95 20.58 30.76 29.00
CA ALA A 95 19.56 29.85 29.53
C ALA A 95 18.50 30.56 30.40
N ILE A 96 18.88 31.64 31.09
CA ILE A 96 17.98 32.43 31.94
C ILE A 96 16.86 33.10 31.14
N ILE A 97 17.10 33.50 29.88
CA ILE A 97 16.12 34.21 29.04
C ILE A 97 14.86 33.35 28.82
N TRP A 98 15.03 32.04 28.61
CA TRP A 98 13.92 31.10 28.41
C TRP A 98 12.95 31.01 29.59
N ARG A 99 13.36 31.43 30.79
CA ARG A 99 12.55 31.38 32.02
C ARG A 99 11.96 32.74 32.40
N LEU A 100 12.29 33.80 31.67
CA LEU A 100 11.79 35.14 31.97
C LEU A 100 10.33 35.32 31.50
N PRO A 101 9.55 36.20 32.14
CA PRO A 101 8.29 36.69 31.61
C PRO A 101 8.43 37.23 30.18
N ARG A 102 7.32 37.18 29.43
CA ARG A 102 7.23 37.57 28.02
C ARG A 102 7.81 38.97 27.76
N GLU A 103 7.51 39.91 28.65
CA GLU A 103 7.93 41.31 28.56
C GLU A 103 9.46 41.44 28.58
N LEU A 104 10.13 40.66 29.44
CA LEU A 104 11.59 40.67 29.53
C LEU A 104 12.26 39.90 28.39
N GLN A 105 11.62 38.87 27.85
CA GLN A 105 12.08 38.20 26.63
C GLN A 105 12.01 39.15 25.42
N LEU A 106 10.99 40.00 25.35
CA LEU A 106 10.88 41.05 24.34
C LEU A 106 11.99 42.09 24.48
N GLU A 107 12.29 42.53 25.70
CA GLU A 107 13.41 43.45 25.94
C GLU A 107 14.77 42.84 25.55
N PHE A 108 14.96 41.53 25.77
CA PHE A 108 16.14 40.83 25.25
C PHE A 108 16.22 40.86 23.71
N ILE A 109 15.11 40.58 23.01
CA ILE A 109 15.07 40.66 21.54
C ILE A 109 15.33 42.09 21.06
N HIS A 110 14.78 43.07 21.76
CA HIS A 110 14.99 44.49 21.48
C HIS A 110 16.48 44.85 21.56
N GLY A 111 17.17 44.49 22.64
CA GLY A 111 18.62 44.70 22.74
C GLY A 111 19.40 44.03 21.62
N LEU A 112 19.01 42.83 21.22
CA LEU A 112 19.64 42.09 20.12
C LEU A 112 19.45 42.80 18.76
N LEU A 113 18.24 43.33 18.50
CA LEU A 113 17.92 44.11 17.29
C LEU A 113 18.64 45.46 17.26
N GLU A 114 18.83 46.12 18.40
CA GLU A 114 19.55 47.39 18.42
C GLU A 114 21.04 47.24 18.11
N GLY A 115 21.62 46.07 18.38
CA GLY A 115 22.99 45.72 17.97
C GLY A 115 23.05 45.22 16.53
N ASP A 116 22.50 44.03 16.26
CA ASP A 116 22.69 43.28 15.00
C ASP A 116 21.48 43.36 14.03
N GLY A 117 20.49 44.22 14.34
CA GLY A 117 19.30 44.41 13.51
C GLY A 117 19.51 45.40 12.37
N HIS A 118 18.96 45.07 11.21
CA HIS A 118 18.94 45.91 10.02
C HIS A 118 17.60 45.77 9.29
N ILE A 119 17.23 46.75 8.46
CA ILE A 119 16.04 46.68 7.60
C ILE A 119 16.52 46.43 6.20
N ASP A 120 16.10 45.31 5.60
CA ASP A 120 16.47 44.97 4.24
C ASP A 120 15.81 45.95 3.26
N ASP A 121 16.61 46.65 2.46
CA ASP A 121 16.12 47.75 1.62
C ASP A 121 15.13 47.32 0.54
N ASP A 122 15.27 46.09 0.03
CA ASP A 122 14.43 45.53 -1.03
C ASP A 122 13.08 45.04 -0.49
N SER A 123 13.10 44.31 0.64
CA SER A 123 11.89 43.70 1.21
C SER A 123 11.20 44.55 2.27
N LYS A 124 11.89 45.58 2.78
CA LYS A 124 11.49 46.37 3.96
C LYS A 124 11.21 45.52 5.21
N GLU A 125 11.75 44.30 5.26
CA GLU A 125 11.62 43.40 6.39
C GLU A 125 12.72 43.69 7.43
N THR A 126 12.36 43.66 8.71
CA THR A 126 13.34 43.68 9.80
C THR A 126 14.10 42.35 9.83
N MET A 127 15.42 42.44 9.83
CA MET A 127 16.32 41.30 9.76
C MET A 127 17.37 41.37 10.88
N LEU A 128 17.70 40.22 11.46
CA LEU A 128 18.86 40.04 12.32
C LEU A 128 19.91 39.15 11.62
N SER A 129 21.19 39.52 11.71
CA SER A 129 22.28 38.71 11.16
C SER A 129 23.19 38.13 12.24
N THR A 130 23.57 36.86 12.10
CA THR A 130 24.56 36.23 12.98
C THR A 130 25.40 35.17 12.27
N LYS A 131 26.62 34.94 12.74
CA LYS A 131 27.45 33.80 12.29
C LYS A 131 27.18 32.53 13.10
N SER A 132 26.47 32.63 14.23
CA SER A 132 26.16 31.47 15.07
C SER A 132 24.90 30.76 14.58
N PRO A 133 25.01 29.48 14.14
CA PRO A 133 23.84 28.69 13.78
C PRO A 133 22.94 28.41 14.98
N MET A 134 23.52 28.29 16.17
CA MET A 134 22.78 28.03 17.41
C MET A 134 21.99 29.26 17.83
N LEU A 135 22.60 30.44 17.83
CA LEU A 135 21.90 31.70 18.11
C LEU A 135 20.77 31.93 17.12
N ALA A 136 21.02 31.71 15.82
CA ALA A 136 19.98 31.87 14.79
C ALA A 136 18.76 30.97 15.05
N SER A 137 19.01 29.71 15.41
CA SER A 137 17.96 28.75 15.77
C SER A 137 17.23 29.17 17.06
N GLN A 138 17.95 29.49 18.12
CA GLN A 138 17.37 29.85 19.42
C GLN A 138 16.55 31.15 19.35
N VAL A 139 17.02 32.16 18.62
CA VAL A 139 16.26 33.39 18.37
C VAL A 139 14.99 33.06 17.57
N SER A 140 15.06 32.20 16.56
CA SER A 140 13.86 31.75 15.83
C SER A 140 12.84 31.09 16.76
N TYR A 141 13.26 30.18 17.65
CA TYR A 141 12.38 29.54 18.63
C TYR A 141 11.78 30.55 19.62
N LEU A 142 12.60 31.49 20.13
CA LEU A 142 12.14 32.54 21.03
C LEU A 142 11.09 33.41 20.36
N LEU A 143 11.33 33.84 19.12
CA LEU A 143 10.37 34.58 18.31
C LEU A 143 9.05 33.82 18.11
N PHE A 144 9.12 32.52 17.77
CA PHE A 144 7.91 31.70 17.66
C PHE A 144 7.16 31.60 19.00
N SER A 145 7.86 31.41 20.13
CA SER A 145 7.24 31.37 21.47
C SER A 145 6.58 32.69 21.88
N LEU A 146 7.04 33.81 21.32
CA LEU A 146 6.47 35.15 21.52
C LEU A 146 5.31 35.46 20.54
N GLY A 147 4.99 34.53 19.63
CA GLY A 147 3.96 34.64 18.60
C GLY A 147 4.42 35.33 17.31
N TRP A 148 5.74 35.45 17.07
CA TRP A 148 6.31 36.13 15.90
C TRP A 148 6.84 35.13 14.87
N SER A 149 6.20 35.12 13.69
CA SER A 149 6.65 34.30 12.57
C SER A 149 7.94 34.86 11.96
N ASN A 150 8.90 33.96 11.67
CA ASN A 150 10.17 34.35 11.10
C ASN A 150 10.68 33.31 10.07
N LYS A 151 11.68 33.70 9.29
CA LYS A 151 12.39 32.85 8.33
C LYS A 151 13.89 33.02 8.48
N ILE A 152 14.61 31.90 8.53
CA ILE A 152 16.08 31.91 8.48
C ILE A 152 16.56 31.68 7.03
N ARG A 153 17.51 32.49 6.56
CA ARG A 153 18.33 32.21 5.37
C ARG A 153 19.77 32.05 5.79
N CYS A 154 20.47 31.11 5.18
CA CYS A 154 21.92 30.98 5.29
C CYS A 154 22.51 31.35 3.94
N ASP A 155 23.46 32.27 3.93
CA ASP A 155 24.19 32.63 2.72
C ASP A 155 25.37 31.67 2.45
N LYS A 156 26.12 31.93 1.38
CA LYS A 156 27.30 31.14 0.99
C LYS A 156 28.48 31.27 1.96
N TYR A 157 28.49 32.28 2.82
CA TYR A 157 29.54 32.54 3.82
C TYR A 157 29.18 31.99 5.21
N LYS A 158 28.09 31.19 5.32
CA LYS A 158 27.54 30.67 6.58
C LYS A 158 27.05 31.77 7.53
N GLN A 159 26.65 32.92 7.00
CA GLN A 159 25.95 33.95 7.74
C GLN A 159 24.44 33.67 7.71
N PHE A 160 23.82 33.69 8.88
CA PHE A 160 22.40 33.43 9.08
C PHE A 160 21.65 34.74 9.23
N ALA A 161 20.68 34.96 8.37
CA ALA A 161 19.77 36.09 8.37
C ALA A 161 18.37 35.65 8.80
N ILE A 162 17.84 36.25 9.86
CA ILE A 162 16.51 35.97 10.42
C ILE A 162 15.57 37.10 10.02
N TYR A 163 14.61 36.82 9.14
CA TYR A 163 13.61 37.76 8.64
C TYR A 163 12.32 37.65 9.46
N LEU A 164 11.79 38.78 9.93
CA LEU A 164 10.52 38.86 10.66
C LEU A 164 9.37 39.16 9.68
N HIS A 165 8.32 38.32 9.66
CA HIS A 165 7.21 38.47 8.70
C HIS A 165 5.94 39.04 9.36
N GLY A 166 5.20 39.89 8.63
CA GLY A 166 3.77 40.15 8.88
C GLY A 166 3.41 41.32 9.79
N TYR A 167 4.37 42.13 10.25
CA TYR A 167 4.10 43.33 11.02
C TYR A 167 4.71 44.55 10.33
N ASN A 168 3.86 45.52 10.01
CA ASN A 168 4.28 46.85 9.61
C ASN A 168 5.08 47.44 10.79
N ALA A 169 6.19 48.13 10.54
CA ALA A 169 7.08 48.68 11.58
C ALA A 169 6.35 49.44 12.72
N ARG A 170 5.12 49.89 12.48
CA ARG A 170 4.17 50.44 13.47
C ARG A 170 3.87 49.55 14.68
N ALA A 171 3.93 48.22 14.61
CA ALA A 171 3.66 47.37 15.79
C ALA A 171 4.85 47.32 16.78
N LEU A 172 6.05 47.67 16.32
CA LEU A 172 7.26 47.84 17.14
C LEU A 172 7.45 49.32 17.58
N SER A 173 6.56 50.21 17.14
CA SER A 173 6.60 51.66 17.37
C SER A 173 6.57 52.13 18.83
N PRO A 174 6.03 51.39 19.83
CA PRO A 174 6.16 51.84 21.21
C PRO A 174 7.54 51.60 21.81
N TRP A 175 8.36 50.73 21.20
CA TRP A 175 9.57 50.18 21.80
C TRP A 175 10.86 50.52 21.03
N LEU A 176 10.76 50.90 19.76
CA LEU A 176 11.86 51.45 18.96
C LEU A 176 11.78 53.00 19.00
N PRO A 177 12.81 53.71 19.50
CA PRO A 177 12.84 55.17 19.39
C PRO A 177 12.85 55.55 17.91
N THR A 178 11.84 56.31 17.49
CA THR A 178 11.69 56.92 16.16
C THR A 178 12.91 57.73 15.71
N GLU A 179 13.80 58.08 16.64
CA GLU A 179 15.03 58.84 16.40
C GLU A 179 16.18 58.01 15.81
N SER A 180 16.10 56.67 15.79
CA SER A 180 17.23 55.82 15.37
C SER A 180 17.32 55.57 13.86
N PHE A 181 16.27 55.85 13.08
CA PHE A 181 16.24 55.65 11.62
C PHE A 181 15.27 56.64 10.92
N PRO A 182 15.72 57.87 10.61
CA PRO A 182 14.88 58.91 10.00
C PRO A 182 14.47 58.64 8.54
N GLU A 183 15.14 57.71 7.86
CA GLU A 183 14.98 57.44 6.43
C GLU A 183 13.71 56.63 6.09
N LEU A 184 12.88 56.31 7.09
CA LEU A 184 11.71 55.42 6.99
C LEU A 184 10.37 56.11 6.66
N PHE A 185 10.34 57.42 6.40
CA PHE A 185 9.08 58.16 6.22
C PHE A 185 8.83 58.84 4.87
N GLU A 186 9.63 58.55 3.83
CA GLU A 186 9.35 59.02 2.47
C GLU A 186 9.31 57.90 1.43
N VAL A 187 8.27 57.06 1.47
CA VAL A 187 7.68 56.49 0.24
C VAL A 187 6.17 56.32 0.46
N SER A 188 5.39 57.06 -0.31
CA SER A 188 3.93 57.15 -0.23
C SER A 188 3.22 56.08 -1.09
N GLY A 189 1.99 55.73 -0.66
CA GLY A 189 0.81 55.49 -1.52
C GLY A 189 0.76 54.30 -2.50
N PHE A 190 -0.23 53.41 -2.35
CA PHE A 190 -1.28 53.04 -3.33
C PHE A 190 -2.02 51.75 -2.91
N GLY A 191 -3.34 51.72 -3.15
CA GLY A 191 -4.26 50.69 -2.67
C GLY A 191 -4.38 49.40 -3.52
N LEU A 192 -5.19 48.49 -2.97
CA LEU A 192 -6.01 47.42 -3.58
C LEU A 192 -5.61 46.81 -4.96
N PHE A 193 -5.38 45.49 -4.93
CA PHE A 193 -5.64 44.41 -5.91
C PHE A 193 -4.45 43.50 -6.30
N GLN A 194 -4.54 42.27 -5.78
CA GLN A 194 -4.24 40.94 -6.36
C GLN A 194 -3.10 40.73 -7.37
N ARG A 195 -2.23 39.76 -7.04
CA ARG A 195 -1.80 38.71 -7.97
C ARG A 195 -2.04 37.29 -7.41
N PRO A 196 -2.27 36.30 -8.27
CA PRO A 196 -2.89 35.02 -7.94
C PRO A 196 -1.84 33.96 -7.55
N GLU A 197 -1.31 34.00 -6.33
CA GLU A 197 -0.42 32.94 -5.82
C GLU A 197 -0.23 32.97 -4.28
N GLU A 198 -1.08 33.72 -3.56
CA GLU A 198 -0.77 34.11 -2.18
C GLU A 198 -1.26 33.12 -1.12
N ARG A 199 -0.32 32.77 -0.22
CA ARG A 199 -0.59 32.11 1.07
C ARG A 199 -1.57 32.96 1.87
N ILE A 200 -2.73 32.40 2.23
CA ILE A 200 -3.67 33.05 3.14
C ILE A 200 -3.10 32.95 4.55
N SER A 201 -2.90 34.08 5.23
CA SER A 201 -2.45 34.07 6.63
C SER A 201 -3.54 33.51 7.55
N PHE A 202 -3.15 32.66 8.50
CA PHE A 202 -4.07 32.03 9.45
C PHE A 202 -4.83 33.09 10.27
N ALA A 203 -4.17 34.19 10.63
CA ALA A 203 -4.77 35.35 11.28
C ALA A 203 -5.89 36.02 10.45
N ARG A 204 -5.82 35.98 9.11
CA ARG A 204 -6.89 36.49 8.23
C ARG A 204 -7.99 35.45 8.00
N LEU A 205 -7.69 34.16 8.13
CA LEU A 205 -8.61 33.06 7.91
C LEU A 205 -9.49 32.80 9.14
N ARG A 206 -8.92 32.87 10.34
CA ARG A 206 -9.60 32.59 11.61
C ARG A 206 -10.89 33.40 11.82
N PRO A 207 -10.90 34.75 11.72
CA PRO A 207 -12.15 35.51 11.88
C PRO A 207 -13.22 35.16 10.84
N ARG A 208 -12.82 34.67 9.66
CA ARG A 208 -13.75 34.26 8.60
C ARG A 208 -14.38 32.90 8.90
N VAL A 209 -13.59 31.96 9.44
CA VAL A 209 -14.05 30.64 9.86
C VAL A 209 -14.99 30.78 11.07
N GLU A 210 -14.58 31.55 12.08
CA GLU A 210 -15.39 31.83 13.27
C GLU A 210 -16.72 32.51 12.91
N ALA A 211 -16.71 33.52 12.04
CA ALA A 211 -17.94 34.18 11.58
C ALA A 211 -18.87 33.23 10.80
N MET A 212 -18.32 32.29 10.02
CA MET A 212 -19.12 31.27 9.33
C MET A 212 -19.74 30.27 10.32
N LEU A 213 -18.98 29.79 11.30
CA LEU A 213 -19.48 28.93 12.37
C LEU A 213 -20.58 29.62 13.17
N GLN A 214 -20.40 30.89 13.52
CA GLN A 214 -21.40 31.69 14.22
C GLN A 214 -22.69 31.83 13.40
N THR A 215 -22.58 32.05 12.09
CA THR A 215 -23.74 32.11 11.18
C THR A 215 -24.49 30.76 11.16
N PHE A 216 -23.76 29.63 11.08
CA PHE A 216 -24.37 28.30 11.13
C PHE A 216 -25.07 28.03 12.47
N GLN A 217 -24.44 28.39 13.59
CA GLN A 217 -25.02 28.24 14.93
C GLN A 217 -26.29 29.07 15.09
N GLU A 218 -26.32 30.29 14.54
CA GLU A 218 -27.49 31.14 14.58
C GLU A 218 -28.65 30.57 13.75
N VAL A 219 -28.35 30.03 12.55
CA VAL A 219 -29.34 29.31 11.74
C VAL A 219 -29.91 28.11 12.51
N LEU A 220 -29.08 27.30 13.17
CA LEU A 220 -29.54 26.17 13.98
C LEU A 220 -30.39 26.59 15.19
N ARG A 221 -30.12 27.76 15.77
CA ARG A 221 -30.79 28.22 16.99
C ARG A 221 -32.10 28.94 16.73
N THR A 222 -32.15 29.79 15.70
CA THR A 222 -33.27 30.74 15.50
C THR A 222 -33.93 30.65 14.13
N GLY A 223 -33.33 29.94 13.16
CA GLY A 223 -33.79 29.93 11.77
C GLY A 223 -33.72 31.30 11.07
N LYS A 224 -33.31 32.37 11.76
CA LYS A 224 -33.28 33.76 11.26
C LYS A 224 -31.99 34.44 11.73
N PRO A 225 -30.88 34.30 10.99
CA PRO A 225 -29.62 34.91 11.37
C PRO A 225 -29.66 36.44 11.26
N SER A 226 -29.13 37.13 12.27
CA SER A 226 -29.32 38.57 12.52
C SER A 226 -28.47 39.48 11.61
N LYS A 227 -27.39 38.97 11.00
CA LYS A 227 -26.66 39.48 9.81
C LYS A 227 -25.39 38.65 9.62
N GLY A 228 -25.08 38.21 8.39
CA GLY A 228 -23.88 37.42 8.13
C GLY A 228 -23.76 36.89 6.71
N ARG A 229 -22.83 35.94 6.49
CA ARG A 229 -22.54 35.30 5.19
C ARG A 229 -23.65 34.35 4.71
N ILE A 230 -24.90 34.58 5.10
CA ILE A 230 -26.04 33.71 4.81
C ILE A 230 -26.23 33.53 3.29
N SER A 231 -26.07 34.59 2.50
CA SER A 231 -26.12 34.52 1.04
C SER A 231 -25.09 33.56 0.46
N TYR A 232 -23.86 33.56 1.00
CA TYR A 232 -22.79 32.65 0.60
C TYR A 232 -23.11 31.19 0.98
N LEU A 233 -23.67 30.96 2.17
CA LEU A 233 -24.08 29.62 2.62
C LEU A 233 -25.24 29.06 1.79
N VAL A 234 -26.17 29.92 1.37
CA VAL A 234 -27.29 29.57 0.48
C VAL A 234 -26.80 29.24 -0.92
N GLU A 235 -25.92 30.07 -1.50
CA GLU A 235 -25.33 29.82 -2.82
C GLU A 235 -24.59 28.47 -2.89
N ARG A 236 -23.91 28.10 -1.79
CA ARG A 236 -23.19 26.82 -1.65
C ARG A 236 -24.08 25.65 -1.24
N ARG A 237 -25.39 25.85 -1.09
CA ARG A 237 -26.38 24.84 -0.64
C ARG A 237 -26.07 24.26 0.74
N TYR A 238 -25.33 24.99 1.57
CA TYR A 238 -25.09 24.62 2.98
C TYR A 238 -26.25 25.00 3.88
N VAL A 239 -27.01 26.01 3.46
CA VAL A 239 -28.24 26.44 4.12
C VAL A 239 -29.34 26.55 3.06
N SER A 240 -30.54 26.03 3.34
CA SER A 240 -31.75 26.23 2.52
C SER A 240 -32.65 27.28 3.17
N LYS A 241 -33.57 27.86 2.38
CA LYS A 241 -34.58 28.81 2.87
C LYS A 241 -35.97 28.28 2.52
N GLU A 242 -36.80 28.05 3.53
CA GLU A 242 -38.18 27.59 3.39
C GLU A 242 -39.08 28.41 4.34
N GLY A 243 -40.23 28.90 3.85
CA GLY A 243 -41.19 29.62 4.70
C GLY A 243 -40.66 30.91 5.36
N GLY A 244 -39.57 31.50 4.86
CA GLY A 244 -38.94 32.69 5.47
C GLY A 244 -37.90 32.36 6.55
N GLU A 245 -37.63 31.08 6.81
CA GLU A 245 -36.63 30.59 7.75
C GLU A 245 -35.53 29.81 7.03
N TYR A 246 -34.35 29.77 7.65
CA TYR A 246 -33.16 29.12 7.13
C TYR A 246 -32.89 27.82 7.86
N TYR A 247 -32.47 26.79 7.13
CA TYR A 247 -32.18 25.46 7.67
C TYR A 247 -30.82 24.96 7.19
N VAL A 248 -30.03 24.36 8.07
CA VAL A 248 -28.74 23.76 7.70
C VAL A 248 -28.99 22.44 6.97
N THR A 249 -28.45 22.30 5.75
CA THR A 249 -28.54 21.07 4.96
C THR A 249 -27.53 20.03 5.45
N GLU A 250 -27.62 18.78 4.97
CA GLU A 250 -26.59 17.77 5.24
C GLU A 250 -25.19 18.19 4.75
N ALA A 251 -25.11 18.89 3.61
CA ALA A 251 -23.87 19.49 3.13
C ALA A 251 -23.36 20.59 4.07
N GLY A 252 -24.28 21.36 4.68
CA GLY A 252 -23.97 22.36 5.70
C GLY A 252 -23.43 21.74 6.99
N LYS A 253 -24.01 20.63 7.47
CA LYS A 253 -23.51 19.90 8.65
C LYS A 253 -22.09 19.39 8.44
N HIS A 254 -21.79 18.86 7.25
CA HIS A 254 -20.44 18.44 6.90
C HIS A 254 -19.46 19.62 6.81
N ALA A 255 -19.88 20.74 6.18
CA ALA A 255 -19.08 21.96 6.12
C ALA A 255 -18.80 22.54 7.52
N MET A 256 -19.78 22.49 8.43
CA MET A 256 -19.62 22.89 9.83
C MET A 256 -18.57 22.04 10.54
N ALA A 257 -18.60 20.71 10.40
CA ALA A 257 -17.60 19.83 11.02
C ALA A 257 -16.18 20.15 10.55
N ILE A 258 -16.00 20.43 9.26
CA ILE A 258 -14.70 20.85 8.69
C ILE A 258 -14.28 22.21 9.26
N LEU A 259 -15.20 23.17 9.33
CA LEU A 259 -14.91 24.49 9.88
C LEU A 259 -14.59 24.44 11.38
N GLN A 260 -15.20 23.53 12.13
CA GLN A 260 -14.93 23.29 13.55
C GLN A 260 -13.48 22.79 13.73
N ALA A 261 -13.11 21.73 13.01
CA ALA A 261 -11.74 21.20 13.02
C ALA A 261 -10.72 22.22 12.52
N ALA A 262 -11.06 23.00 11.49
CA ALA A 262 -10.23 24.10 11.02
C ALA A 262 -10.09 25.21 12.06
N SER A 263 -11.14 25.53 12.80
CA SER A 263 -11.10 26.53 13.88
C SER A 263 -10.19 26.09 15.02
N GLU A 264 -10.22 24.81 15.40
CA GLU A 264 -9.32 24.23 16.41
C GLU A 264 -7.86 24.30 15.95
N LEU A 265 -7.58 23.93 14.69
CA LEU A 265 -6.24 24.05 14.11
C LEU A 265 -5.77 25.50 13.98
N LEU A 266 -6.66 26.42 13.59
CA LEU A 266 -6.39 27.85 13.46
C LEU A 266 -6.22 28.55 14.83
N ALA A 267 -6.73 27.95 15.90
CA ALA A 267 -6.54 28.41 17.27
C ALA A 267 -5.27 27.85 17.91
N GLY A 268 -4.69 26.77 17.37
CA GLY A 268 -3.46 26.17 17.86
C GLY A 268 -2.18 26.83 17.31
N ASP A 269 -1.05 26.51 17.95
CA ASP A 269 0.29 27.03 17.62
C ASP A 269 0.98 26.25 16.48
N LEU A 270 0.28 25.29 15.87
CA LEU A 270 0.79 24.44 14.80
C LEU A 270 0.37 24.96 13.43
N HIS A 271 1.36 25.21 12.58
CA HIS A 271 1.13 25.68 11.22
C HIS A 271 1.69 24.72 10.18
N PRO A 272 0.87 24.31 9.18
CA PRO A 272 1.36 23.48 8.10
C PRO A 272 2.35 24.25 7.22
N VAL A 273 3.52 23.65 6.99
CA VAL A 273 4.56 24.20 6.12
C VAL A 273 4.74 23.33 4.88
N ARG A 274 4.87 23.98 3.71
CA ARG A 274 5.12 23.28 2.44
C ARG A 274 6.59 22.93 2.29
N ILE A 275 6.89 21.65 2.07
CA ILE A 275 8.22 21.18 1.68
C ILE A 275 8.59 21.79 0.32
N ARG A 276 9.70 22.54 0.26
CA ARG A 276 10.17 23.18 -0.97
C ARG A 276 11.20 22.34 -1.73
N ARG A 277 12.02 21.58 -1.01
CA ARG A 277 13.12 20.78 -1.56
C ARG A 277 13.50 19.69 -0.57
N ILE A 278 13.79 18.50 -1.07
CA ILE A 278 14.42 17.41 -0.33
C ILE A 278 15.75 17.14 -1.01
N THR A 279 16.85 17.13 -0.25
CA THR A 279 18.19 16.90 -0.81
C THR A 279 18.81 15.70 -0.08
N PRO A 280 19.21 14.63 -0.79
CA PRO A 280 19.92 13.52 -0.17
C PRO A 280 21.31 13.98 0.28
N LEU A 281 21.64 13.75 1.54
CA LEU A 281 22.97 14.03 2.10
C LEU A 281 23.72 12.69 2.19
N ARG A 282 24.78 12.52 1.39
CA ARG A 282 25.67 11.35 1.47
C ARG A 282 26.76 11.64 2.49
N ASN A 283 26.57 11.29 3.75
CA ASN A 283 27.61 11.36 4.79
C ASN A 283 27.21 10.48 5.99
N ASP A 284 28.16 9.79 6.59
CA ASP A 284 27.98 9.10 7.88
C ASP A 284 27.86 10.15 8.99
N ARG A 285 26.65 10.36 9.50
CA ARG A 285 26.38 11.29 10.60
C ARG A 285 25.63 10.58 11.72
N LEU A 286 26.02 10.90 12.94
CA LEU A 286 25.23 10.54 14.12
C LEU A 286 23.89 11.29 14.06
N VAL A 287 22.81 10.54 14.20
CA VAL A 287 21.44 11.04 14.30
C VAL A 287 20.93 10.78 15.72
N TYR A 288 20.10 11.68 16.22
CA TYR A 288 19.58 11.64 17.58
C TYR A 288 18.05 11.73 17.52
N ASP A 289 17.39 11.13 18.51
CA ASP A 289 15.93 11.08 18.64
C ASP A 289 15.52 11.26 20.10
N LEU A 290 14.28 11.67 20.34
CA LEU A 290 13.69 11.74 21.67
C LEU A 290 12.45 10.86 21.73
N THR A 291 12.35 10.02 22.78
CA THR A 291 11.12 9.27 23.05
C THR A 291 10.21 10.10 23.93
N VAL A 292 9.18 10.67 23.34
CA VAL A 292 8.09 11.34 24.07
C VAL A 292 6.93 10.36 24.26
N GLU A 293 6.57 10.09 25.52
CA GLU A 293 5.55 9.08 25.89
C GLU A 293 4.16 9.44 25.35
N THR A 294 3.77 10.71 25.46
CA THR A 294 2.45 11.21 25.03
C THR A 294 2.59 11.98 23.72
N GLY A 295 1.87 11.57 22.68
CA GLY A 295 1.87 12.25 21.36
C GLY A 295 3.04 11.94 20.44
N HIS A 296 4.06 11.20 20.91
CA HIS A 296 5.17 10.65 20.13
C HIS A 296 5.81 11.62 19.13
N SER A 297 5.95 12.88 19.53
CA SER A 297 6.55 13.94 18.72
C SER A 297 7.22 14.98 19.60
N PHE A 298 8.23 15.64 19.05
CA PHE A 298 8.98 16.71 19.69
C PHE A 298 9.34 17.78 18.65
N VAL A 299 9.63 19.00 19.12
CA VAL A 299 10.02 20.10 18.23
C VAL A 299 11.53 20.10 18.04
N ALA A 300 12.00 20.09 16.79
CA ALA A 300 13.42 20.10 16.47
C ALA A 300 13.70 20.75 15.10
N GLY A 301 14.99 20.96 14.81
CA GLY A 301 15.48 21.63 13.59
C GLY A 301 15.86 23.11 13.82
N ARG A 302 16.50 23.73 12.81
CA ARG A 302 16.94 25.14 12.86
C ARG A 302 15.80 26.15 12.95
N SER A 303 14.62 25.75 12.50
CA SER A 303 13.35 26.40 12.80
C SER A 303 12.49 25.34 13.49
N PRO A 304 11.60 25.73 14.42
CA PRO A 304 10.78 24.77 15.13
C PRO A 304 9.87 24.02 14.16
N ILE A 305 10.17 22.73 13.99
CA ILE A 305 9.36 21.80 13.19
C ILE A 305 8.97 20.66 14.13
N LEU A 306 7.70 20.26 14.08
CA LEU A 306 7.23 19.08 14.79
C LEU A 306 7.79 17.83 14.09
N ILE A 307 8.62 17.07 14.79
CA ILE A 307 9.24 15.82 14.34
C ILE A 307 8.61 14.68 15.14
N LYS A 308 8.23 13.59 14.47
CA LYS A 308 7.73 12.38 15.13
C LYS A 308 8.90 11.57 15.68
N ASN A 309 8.74 10.89 16.81
CA ASN A 309 9.71 9.94 17.33
C ASN A 309 10.16 9.01 16.19
N SER A 310 11.46 8.80 16.08
CA SER A 310 12.10 7.94 15.08
C SER A 310 11.94 6.47 15.38
N ASP A 311 11.17 6.09 16.42
CA ASP A 311 10.29 4.90 16.53
C ASP A 311 10.06 4.49 18.01
N PRO A 312 8.82 4.51 18.56
CA PRO A 312 8.57 3.94 19.89
C PRO A 312 8.65 2.40 19.96
N TRP A 313 8.78 1.69 18.81
CA TRP A 313 8.68 0.23 18.72
C TRP A 313 9.71 -0.51 17.83
N GLY A 314 10.59 0.17 17.12
CA GLY A 314 11.39 -0.50 16.08
C GLY A 314 12.73 0.14 15.69
N ALA A 315 13.20 1.17 16.40
CA ALA A 315 14.65 1.43 16.47
C ALA A 315 15.35 0.31 17.25
N HIS A 316 14.70 -0.25 18.28
CA HIS A 316 15.10 -1.48 18.98
C HIS A 316 15.12 -2.68 18.02
N ILE A 317 14.08 -2.82 17.18
CA ILE A 317 14.00 -3.87 16.16
C ILE A 317 15.10 -3.66 15.10
N ALA A 318 15.33 -2.42 14.65
CA ALA A 318 16.38 -2.09 13.69
C ALA A 318 17.79 -2.31 14.27
N MET A 319 18.01 -2.13 15.58
CA MET A 319 19.25 -2.48 16.28
C MET A 319 19.45 -4.00 16.35
N VAL A 320 18.43 -4.76 16.77
CA VAL A 320 18.45 -6.23 16.79
C VAL A 320 18.67 -6.82 15.39
N ILE A 321 18.09 -6.19 14.38
CA ILE A 321 18.29 -6.49 12.96
C ILE A 321 19.74 -6.14 12.58
N LYS A 322 20.21 -4.90 12.81
CA LYS A 322 21.57 -4.45 12.45
C LYS A 322 22.68 -5.27 13.12
N SER A 323 22.53 -5.65 14.39
CA SER A 323 23.57 -6.37 15.14
C SER A 323 23.46 -7.89 15.06
N GLY A 324 22.36 -8.42 14.50
CA GLY A 324 22.03 -9.84 14.55
C GLY A 324 21.68 -10.29 15.98
N SER A 325 20.61 -11.08 16.13
CA SER A 325 20.15 -11.60 17.43
C SER A 325 21.21 -12.40 18.21
N ALA A 326 22.25 -12.93 17.56
CA ALA A 326 23.35 -13.62 18.24
C ALA A 326 24.36 -12.63 18.87
N GLY A 327 24.51 -11.41 18.33
CA GLY A 327 25.41 -10.40 18.89
C GLY A 327 24.89 -9.80 20.21
N SER A 328 23.57 -9.80 20.41
CA SER A 328 22.94 -9.35 21.66
C SER A 328 22.95 -10.43 22.76
N ALA A 329 23.20 -11.70 22.44
CA ALA A 329 23.33 -12.77 23.43
C ALA A 329 24.61 -12.66 24.30
N HIS A 330 25.50 -11.72 23.97
CA HIS A 330 26.73 -11.45 24.73
C HIS A 330 26.66 -10.17 25.57
N LEU A 331 25.54 -9.44 25.53
CA LEU A 331 25.27 -8.35 26.47
C LEU A 331 24.86 -8.94 27.82
N ARG A 332 25.86 -9.31 28.62
CA ARG A 332 25.63 -9.63 30.03
C ARG A 332 25.17 -8.34 30.72
N GLU A 333 24.12 -8.45 31.54
CA GLU A 333 23.40 -7.40 32.30
C GLU A 333 22.11 -6.84 31.68
N LEU A 334 21.67 -7.25 30.48
CA LEU A 334 20.29 -7.01 30.05
C LEU A 334 19.33 -8.00 30.76
N THR A 335 18.81 -7.59 31.91
CA THR A 335 17.72 -8.26 32.63
C THR A 335 16.40 -8.14 31.86
N THR A 336 16.27 -8.90 30.77
CA THR A 336 14.97 -9.22 30.18
C THR A 336 14.72 -10.71 30.33
N PRO A 337 13.64 -11.14 31.02
CA PRO A 337 13.23 -12.54 31.01
C PRO A 337 12.87 -12.97 29.58
N ASP A 338 12.79 -14.28 29.34
CA ASP A 338 12.43 -14.89 28.05
C ASP A 338 11.26 -14.15 27.39
N ALA A 339 11.58 -13.32 26.40
CA ALA A 339 10.58 -12.55 25.67
C ALA A 339 9.92 -13.49 24.65
N VAL A 340 8.64 -13.82 24.87
CA VAL A 340 7.80 -14.47 23.85
C VAL A 340 7.43 -13.40 22.82
N TRP A 341 7.87 -13.60 21.59
CA TRP A 341 7.60 -12.70 20.47
C TRP A 341 6.11 -12.77 20.08
N LEU A 342 5.35 -11.69 20.35
CA LEU A 342 3.97 -11.49 19.90
C LEU A 342 3.95 -10.47 18.75
N GLY A 343 4.56 -10.82 17.62
CA GLY A 343 4.40 -10.01 16.41
C GLY A 343 3.05 -10.27 15.75
N VAL A 344 2.28 -9.21 15.53
CA VAL A 344 1.06 -9.27 14.73
C VAL A 344 1.49 -9.29 13.26
N TRP A 345 1.71 -10.47 12.70
CA TRP A 345 2.02 -10.62 11.29
C TRP A 345 0.75 -10.31 10.48
N ALA A 346 0.86 -9.41 9.51
CA ALA A 346 -0.21 -9.18 8.54
C ALA A 346 -0.38 -10.45 7.70
N SER A 347 -1.60 -10.91 7.48
CA SER A 347 -1.85 -12.18 6.79
C SER A 347 -3.28 -12.34 6.28
N VAL A 348 -3.44 -13.30 5.38
CA VAL A 348 -4.72 -13.80 4.85
C VAL A 348 -5.11 -15.13 5.47
N THR A 349 -6.40 -15.48 5.44
CA THR A 349 -6.85 -16.81 5.92
C THR A 349 -6.37 -17.93 4.99
N GLY A 350 -6.15 -19.14 5.53
CA GLY A 350 -5.55 -20.25 4.76
C GLY A 350 -6.33 -20.73 3.54
N ASP A 351 -7.64 -20.47 3.50
CA ASP A 351 -8.53 -20.77 2.37
C ASP A 351 -8.55 -19.65 1.30
N GLU A 352 -7.74 -18.59 1.45
CA GLU A 352 -7.58 -17.61 0.39
C GLU A 352 -6.72 -18.19 -0.75
N PRO A 353 -7.25 -18.17 -2.00
CA PRO A 353 -6.50 -18.63 -3.15
C PRO A 353 -5.45 -17.59 -3.56
N VAL A 354 -4.28 -18.06 -3.98
CA VAL A 354 -3.19 -17.27 -4.56
C VAL A 354 -2.86 -17.81 -5.95
N ILE A 355 -2.57 -16.91 -6.89
CA ILE A 355 -2.20 -17.29 -8.26
C ILE A 355 -0.68 -17.46 -8.31
N ILE A 356 -0.24 -18.70 -8.51
CA ILE A 356 1.17 -19.08 -8.57
C ILE A 356 1.51 -19.73 -9.90
N GLU A 357 2.79 -19.70 -10.24
CA GLU A 357 3.38 -20.54 -11.27
C GLU A 357 4.37 -21.49 -10.58
N GLU A 358 4.17 -22.80 -10.77
CA GLU A 358 5.03 -23.82 -10.21
C GLU A 358 5.49 -24.74 -11.34
N ASN A 359 6.82 -24.82 -11.56
CA ASN A 359 7.41 -25.60 -12.64
C ASN A 359 6.80 -25.30 -14.02
N GLY A 360 6.54 -24.01 -14.30
CA GLY A 360 5.93 -23.55 -15.55
C GLY A 360 4.42 -23.81 -15.68
N MET A 361 3.77 -24.33 -14.63
CA MET A 361 2.32 -24.54 -14.60
C MET A 361 1.64 -23.53 -13.70
N ILE A 362 0.65 -22.83 -14.26
CA ILE A 362 -0.20 -21.90 -13.51
C ILE A 362 -1.15 -22.70 -12.62
N LYS A 363 -1.22 -22.32 -11.34
CA LYS A 363 -2.14 -22.88 -10.35
C LYS A 363 -2.82 -21.74 -9.59
N ASN A 364 -4.10 -21.89 -9.29
CA ASN A 364 -4.81 -21.06 -8.33
C ASN A 364 -4.95 -21.88 -7.05
N GLN A 365 -4.14 -21.60 -6.03
CA GLN A 365 -3.90 -22.50 -4.91
C GLN A 365 -4.26 -21.82 -3.58
N GLU A 366 -5.01 -22.50 -2.72
CA GLU A 366 -5.22 -22.01 -1.35
C GLU A 366 -3.87 -21.93 -0.61
N ILE A 367 -3.58 -20.75 -0.04
CA ILE A 367 -2.27 -20.45 0.55
C ILE A 367 -1.91 -21.39 1.70
N GLY A 368 -2.89 -21.79 2.52
CA GLY A 368 -2.66 -22.73 3.61
C GLY A 368 -2.25 -24.12 3.11
N ARG A 369 -2.91 -24.58 2.04
CA ARG A 369 -2.57 -25.84 1.38
C ARG A 369 -1.21 -25.77 0.67
N LEU A 370 -0.86 -24.60 0.12
CA LEU A 370 0.46 -24.37 -0.45
C LEU A 370 1.54 -24.52 0.63
N TYR A 371 1.38 -23.83 1.77
CA TYR A 371 2.32 -23.91 2.90
C TYR A 371 2.55 -25.35 3.38
N SER A 372 1.47 -26.12 3.57
CA SER A 372 1.55 -27.51 4.07
C SER A 372 2.32 -28.47 3.15
N ARG A 373 2.59 -28.10 1.89
CA ARG A 373 3.45 -28.90 0.99
C ARG A 373 4.94 -28.77 1.32
N PHE A 374 5.33 -27.69 2.00
CA PHE A 374 6.72 -27.37 2.28
C PHE A 374 7.10 -27.50 3.76
N SER A 375 6.13 -27.41 4.67
CA SER A 375 6.35 -27.67 6.10
C SER A 375 5.19 -28.44 6.72
N SER A 376 5.53 -29.30 7.69
CA SER A 376 4.60 -29.98 8.58
C SER A 376 4.50 -29.32 9.96
N GLU A 377 5.24 -28.21 10.17
CA GLU A 377 5.27 -27.49 11.44
C GLU A 377 3.94 -26.80 11.75
N LYS A 378 3.70 -26.60 13.05
CA LYS A 378 2.46 -25.96 13.54
C LYS A 378 2.39 -24.47 13.17
N SER A 379 3.52 -23.77 13.14
CA SER A 379 3.63 -22.34 12.82
C SER A 379 5.09 -22.00 12.52
N GLY A 380 5.35 -20.98 11.71
CA GLY A 380 6.69 -20.44 11.46
C GLY A 380 6.91 -20.01 10.01
N PRO A 381 8.00 -19.26 9.74
CA PRO A 381 8.43 -18.94 8.39
C PRO A 381 9.13 -20.12 7.74
N ILE A 382 8.98 -20.25 6.42
CA ILE A 382 9.72 -21.17 5.56
C ILE A 382 10.47 -20.34 4.53
N THR A 383 11.79 -20.43 4.52
CA THR A 383 12.60 -19.84 3.45
C THR A 383 12.66 -20.80 2.26
N LEU A 384 12.37 -20.28 1.08
CA LEU A 384 12.42 -21.03 -0.17
C LEU A 384 13.63 -20.60 -0.99
N GLN A 385 14.35 -21.58 -1.54
CA GLN A 385 15.38 -21.29 -2.53
C GLN A 385 14.74 -21.05 -3.91
N PRO A 386 15.21 -20.06 -4.68
CA PRO A 386 14.67 -19.76 -6.02
C PRO A 386 14.66 -20.96 -6.97
N SER A 387 15.60 -21.90 -6.81
CA SER A 387 15.69 -23.15 -7.59
C SER A 387 14.47 -24.07 -7.47
N ARG A 388 13.56 -23.84 -6.52
CA ARG A 388 12.32 -24.60 -6.38
C ARG A 388 11.24 -24.25 -7.41
N GLY A 389 11.44 -23.20 -8.21
CA GLY A 389 10.55 -22.87 -9.33
C GLY A 389 9.13 -22.50 -8.91
N LEU A 390 8.95 -21.94 -7.70
CA LEU A 390 7.69 -21.40 -7.20
C LEU A 390 7.69 -19.88 -7.35
N ASN A 391 6.81 -19.38 -8.19
CA ASN A 391 6.61 -17.95 -8.46
C ASN A 391 5.18 -17.53 -8.12
N ALA A 392 4.97 -16.28 -7.75
CA ALA A 392 3.65 -15.68 -7.54
C ALA A 392 3.37 -14.63 -8.60
N LEU A 393 2.12 -14.54 -9.07
CA LEU A 393 1.67 -13.41 -9.89
C LEU A 393 1.66 -12.15 -9.01
N CYS A 394 2.28 -11.06 -9.46
CA CYS A 394 2.42 -9.82 -8.71
C CYS A 394 2.09 -8.60 -9.57
N CYS A 395 1.92 -7.44 -8.92
CA CYS A 395 1.76 -6.15 -9.58
C CYS A 395 2.64 -5.09 -8.90
N SER A 396 3.42 -4.36 -9.69
CA SER A 396 4.24 -3.25 -9.19
C SER A 396 3.40 -2.00 -8.89
N PRO A 397 3.93 -1.04 -8.12
CA PRO A 397 3.26 0.23 -7.82
C PRO A 397 2.85 1.03 -9.07
N GLU A 398 3.57 0.85 -10.19
CA GLU A 398 3.34 1.51 -11.49
C GLU A 398 2.42 0.69 -12.39
N GLY A 399 1.79 -0.39 -11.89
CA GLY A 399 0.88 -1.23 -12.66
C GLY A 399 1.55 -2.25 -13.59
N GLY A 400 2.84 -2.54 -13.39
CA GLY A 400 3.53 -3.63 -14.08
C GLY A 400 3.12 -5.00 -13.54
N VAL A 401 2.78 -5.97 -14.38
CA VAL A 401 2.38 -7.32 -13.95
C VAL A 401 3.41 -8.35 -14.38
N GLY A 402 3.78 -9.26 -13.49
CA GLY A 402 4.74 -10.32 -13.74
C GLY A 402 4.58 -11.50 -12.79
N VAL A 403 5.31 -12.59 -13.04
CA VAL A 403 5.49 -13.68 -12.08
C VAL A 403 6.88 -13.55 -11.45
N MET A 404 6.95 -13.51 -10.13
CA MET A 404 8.19 -13.30 -9.39
C MET A 404 8.46 -14.42 -8.39
N PRO A 405 9.72 -14.77 -8.09
CA PRO A 405 10.05 -15.85 -7.17
C PRO A 405 9.45 -15.64 -5.77
N VAL A 406 8.82 -16.70 -5.24
CA VAL A 406 8.42 -16.76 -3.83
C VAL A 406 9.64 -17.19 -3.04
N SER A 407 10.12 -16.31 -2.17
CA SER A 407 11.34 -16.49 -1.40
C SER A 407 11.11 -16.89 0.05
N ALA A 408 9.92 -16.65 0.59
CA ALA A 408 9.48 -17.23 1.85
C ALA A 408 7.95 -17.32 1.94
N MET A 409 7.47 -18.12 2.89
CA MET A 409 6.06 -18.23 3.25
C MET A 409 5.95 -18.29 4.77
N THR A 410 4.93 -17.68 5.36
CA THR A 410 4.73 -17.70 6.81
C THR A 410 3.37 -18.27 7.16
N LYS A 411 3.33 -19.03 8.26
CA LYS A 411 2.11 -19.49 8.92
C LYS A 411 2.16 -19.07 10.39
N HIS A 412 1.08 -18.51 10.91
CA HIS A 412 0.97 -18.27 12.35
C HIS A 412 -0.46 -18.48 12.86
N ALA A 413 -0.55 -18.92 14.11
CA ALA A 413 -1.82 -18.97 14.82
C ALA A 413 -2.27 -17.54 15.13
N TYR A 414 -3.48 -17.19 14.72
CA TYR A 414 -4.06 -15.87 14.92
C TYR A 414 -5.34 -15.99 15.75
N ASP A 415 -5.40 -15.21 16.81
CA ASP A 415 -6.59 -15.06 17.66
C ASP A 415 -7.01 -13.59 17.63
N GLY A 416 -7.88 -13.25 16.70
CA GLY A 416 -8.30 -11.88 16.44
C GLY A 416 -9.39 -11.79 15.38
N ASP A 417 -9.81 -10.57 15.08
CA ASP A 417 -10.88 -10.32 14.12
C ASP A 417 -10.39 -10.51 12.68
N ILE A 418 -11.19 -11.23 11.88
CA ILE A 418 -10.97 -11.39 10.44
C ILE A 418 -11.91 -10.46 9.67
N PHE A 419 -11.37 -9.78 8.67
CA PHE A 419 -12.11 -8.83 7.84
C PHE A 419 -12.24 -9.38 6.42
N GLU A 420 -13.45 -9.31 5.83
CA GLU A 420 -13.67 -9.57 4.41
C GLU A 420 -13.80 -8.24 3.66
N ILE A 421 -12.84 -7.94 2.79
CA ILE A 421 -12.93 -6.86 1.82
C ILE A 421 -13.78 -7.35 0.64
N ARG A 422 -14.76 -6.57 0.20
CA ARG A 422 -15.59 -6.88 -0.98
C ARG A 422 -15.64 -5.69 -1.92
N THR A 423 -15.41 -5.91 -3.21
CA THR A 423 -15.45 -4.87 -4.25
C THR A 423 -16.78 -4.83 -5.01
N VAL A 424 -17.00 -3.81 -5.85
CA VAL A 424 -18.17 -3.72 -6.75
C VAL A 424 -18.24 -4.87 -7.78
N GLY A 425 -17.09 -5.46 -8.14
CA GLY A 425 -17.03 -6.69 -8.97
C GLY A 425 -17.43 -7.97 -8.21
N GLY A 426 -17.58 -7.85 -6.88
CA GLY A 426 -17.80 -8.93 -5.95
C GLY A 426 -16.55 -9.79 -5.71
N PHE A 427 -15.38 -9.24 -6.01
CA PHE A 427 -14.10 -9.84 -5.65
C PHE A 427 -13.88 -9.65 -4.16
N THR A 428 -13.32 -10.68 -3.51
CA THR A 428 -13.21 -10.73 -2.06
C THR A 428 -11.89 -11.32 -1.60
N VAL A 429 -11.37 -10.81 -0.48
CA VAL A 429 -10.27 -11.40 0.27
C VAL A 429 -10.56 -11.29 1.76
N LYS A 430 -10.21 -12.31 2.53
CA LYS A 430 -10.26 -12.32 3.99
C LYS A 430 -8.87 -12.12 4.58
N THR A 431 -8.74 -11.10 5.41
CA THR A 431 -7.48 -10.60 5.93
C THR A 431 -7.58 -10.32 7.43
N THR A 432 -6.42 -10.25 8.07
CA THR A 432 -6.25 -9.61 9.39
C THR A 432 -6.36 -8.09 9.25
N ALA A 433 -6.68 -7.38 10.33
CA ALA A 433 -6.88 -5.93 10.30
C ALA A 433 -5.69 -5.13 9.76
N ASN A 434 -4.47 -5.58 10.07
CA ASN A 434 -3.21 -4.92 9.73
C ASN A 434 -2.65 -5.36 8.37
N HIS A 435 -3.25 -6.33 7.67
CA HIS A 435 -2.80 -6.73 6.34
C HIS A 435 -3.17 -5.69 5.29
N SER A 436 -2.23 -5.45 4.37
CA SER A 436 -2.32 -4.38 3.38
C SER A 436 -2.74 -4.90 2.01
N VAL A 437 -3.54 -4.11 1.32
CA VAL A 437 -3.91 -4.32 -0.08
C VAL A 437 -3.47 -3.10 -0.90
N GLU A 438 -3.23 -3.31 -2.19
CA GLU A 438 -2.82 -2.21 -3.07
C GLU A 438 -4.02 -1.33 -3.45
N VAL A 439 -3.97 -0.06 -3.06
CA VAL A 439 -4.99 0.95 -3.34
C VAL A 439 -4.40 2.01 -4.27
N PHE A 440 -5.13 2.36 -5.32
CA PHE A 440 -4.72 3.43 -6.21
C PHE A 440 -4.91 4.80 -5.56
N ASN A 441 -3.85 5.57 -5.46
CA ASN A 441 -3.85 6.93 -4.95
C ASN A 441 -4.05 7.93 -6.11
N PRO A 442 -5.19 8.67 -6.17
CA PRO A 442 -5.46 9.63 -7.24
C PRO A 442 -4.55 10.86 -7.27
N GLU A 443 -3.82 11.15 -6.18
CA GLU A 443 -2.89 12.29 -6.12
C GLU A 443 -1.53 11.92 -6.70
N THR A 444 -1.00 10.74 -6.35
CA THR A 444 0.30 10.24 -6.81
C THR A 444 0.20 9.44 -8.12
N TYR A 445 -1.00 8.97 -8.48
CA TYR A 445 -1.26 8.07 -9.61
C TYR A 445 -0.52 6.73 -9.52
N ARG A 446 -0.23 6.25 -8.30
CA ARG A 446 0.44 4.95 -8.04
C ARG A 446 -0.43 4.05 -7.18
N LEU A 447 -0.13 2.76 -7.20
CA LEU A 447 -0.65 1.81 -6.22
C LEU A 447 0.18 1.93 -4.94
N GLU A 448 -0.52 2.04 -3.81
CA GLU A 448 0.07 2.18 -2.49
C GLU A 448 -0.59 1.19 -1.53
N ALA A 449 0.24 0.52 -0.73
CA ALA A 449 -0.21 -0.41 0.30
C ALA A 449 -1.02 0.32 1.38
N ARG A 450 -2.27 -0.10 1.59
CA ARG A 450 -3.11 0.38 2.69
C ARG A 450 -3.65 -0.78 3.51
N GLN A 451 -3.52 -0.66 4.83
CA GLN A 451 -4.02 -1.65 5.78
C GLN A 451 -5.53 -1.79 5.68
N THR A 452 -6.02 -3.02 5.86
CA THR A 452 -7.45 -3.35 5.81
C THR A 452 -8.29 -2.48 6.75
N SER A 453 -7.79 -2.24 7.97
CA SER A 453 -8.44 -1.39 8.98
C SER A 453 -8.56 0.09 8.57
N SER A 454 -7.72 0.56 7.65
CA SER A 454 -7.70 1.94 7.17
C SER A 454 -8.55 2.16 5.92
N LEU A 455 -9.08 1.10 5.32
CA LEU A 455 -9.87 1.18 4.09
C LEU A 455 -11.26 1.73 4.37
N SER A 456 -11.83 2.39 3.37
CA SER A 456 -13.19 2.90 3.37
C SER A 456 -13.93 2.48 2.10
N GLU A 457 -15.27 2.47 2.16
CA GLU A 457 -16.08 2.28 0.96
C GLU A 457 -15.73 3.33 -0.11
N GLY A 458 -15.61 2.89 -1.36
CA GLY A 458 -15.19 3.73 -2.48
C GLY A 458 -13.69 3.72 -2.79
N ASP A 459 -12.82 3.32 -1.85
CA ASP A 459 -11.38 3.18 -2.10
C ASP A 459 -11.12 2.27 -3.31
N LEU A 460 -10.17 2.64 -4.17
CA LEU A 460 -9.93 1.97 -5.45
C LEU A 460 -8.85 0.88 -5.30
N VAL A 461 -9.24 -0.32 -4.91
CA VAL A 461 -8.32 -1.46 -4.81
C VAL A 461 -7.96 -2.02 -6.19
N ALA A 462 -6.71 -2.44 -6.35
CA ALA A 462 -6.21 -3.05 -7.58
C ALA A 462 -6.55 -4.55 -7.65
N ALA A 463 -6.94 -4.99 -8.84
CA ALA A 463 -7.12 -6.41 -9.16
C ALA A 463 -6.45 -6.75 -10.49
N CYS A 464 -5.68 -7.84 -10.52
CA CYS A 464 -5.06 -8.32 -11.75
C CYS A 464 -6.08 -9.11 -12.57
N PHE A 465 -6.54 -8.51 -13.67
CA PHE A 465 -7.48 -9.17 -14.57
C PHE A 465 -6.76 -10.06 -15.59
N ARG A 466 -5.56 -9.68 -16.02
CA ARG A 466 -4.71 -10.52 -16.86
C ARG A 466 -4.04 -11.60 -16.01
N VAL A 467 -4.43 -12.85 -16.24
CA VAL A 467 -3.80 -14.02 -15.65
C VAL A 467 -2.95 -14.71 -16.72
N PRO A 468 -1.72 -15.16 -16.42
CA PRO A 468 -0.90 -15.91 -17.38
C PRO A 468 -1.64 -17.12 -17.97
N ASN A 469 -1.44 -17.40 -19.26
CA ASN A 469 -2.11 -18.46 -19.99
C ASN A 469 -1.11 -19.19 -20.90
N SER A 470 -0.52 -20.28 -20.40
CA SER A 470 0.56 -21.02 -21.07
C SER A 470 0.09 -21.83 -22.28
N GLN A 471 -1.14 -22.34 -22.28
CA GLN A 471 -1.71 -23.23 -23.32
C GLN A 471 -0.81 -24.41 -23.70
N SER A 472 0.11 -24.81 -22.82
CA SER A 472 1.21 -25.73 -23.10
C SER A 472 0.84 -27.20 -22.90
N VAL A 473 -0.18 -27.48 -22.09
CA VAL A 473 -0.51 -28.86 -21.69
C VAL A 473 -1.43 -29.51 -22.72
N ARG A 474 -0.82 -30.25 -23.66
CA ARG A 474 -1.51 -31.06 -24.69
C ARG A 474 -1.65 -32.53 -24.31
N GLN A 475 -0.76 -33.02 -23.46
CA GLN A 475 -0.75 -34.39 -22.95
C GLN A 475 -0.43 -34.37 -21.45
N LEU A 476 -0.96 -35.36 -20.72
CA LEU A 476 -0.70 -35.55 -19.30
C LEU A 476 -0.13 -36.94 -19.06
N ASN A 477 1.04 -36.99 -18.42
CA ASN A 477 1.57 -38.21 -17.85
C ASN A 477 1.01 -38.37 -16.42
N LEU A 478 0.08 -39.30 -16.25
CA LEU A 478 -0.57 -39.59 -14.97
C LEU A 478 0.39 -40.21 -13.95
N ALA A 479 1.41 -40.94 -14.39
CA ALA A 479 2.44 -41.46 -13.49
C ALA A 479 3.27 -40.32 -12.87
N GLN A 480 3.65 -39.33 -13.68
CA GLN A 480 4.29 -38.10 -13.22
C GLN A 480 3.37 -37.30 -12.30
N LEU A 481 2.11 -37.13 -12.68
CA LEU A 481 1.14 -36.39 -11.88
C LEU A 481 0.95 -37.03 -10.49
N ILE A 482 0.81 -38.35 -10.41
CA ILE A 482 0.71 -39.07 -9.13
C ILE A 482 2.00 -38.93 -8.32
N ALA A 483 3.17 -39.06 -8.97
CA ALA A 483 4.45 -38.92 -8.29
C ALA A 483 4.65 -37.53 -7.65
N THR A 484 4.13 -36.49 -8.29
CA THR A 484 4.26 -35.10 -7.82
C THR A 484 3.17 -34.70 -6.83
N GLU A 485 1.92 -35.07 -7.10
CA GLU A 485 0.76 -34.53 -6.37
C GLU A 485 0.24 -35.46 -5.25
N CYS A 486 0.47 -36.78 -5.37
CA CYS A 486 0.05 -37.76 -4.36
C CYS A 486 0.95 -39.03 -4.31
N PRO A 487 2.26 -38.87 -4.04
CA PRO A 487 3.25 -39.96 -4.08
C PRO A 487 2.90 -41.12 -3.13
N GLU A 488 2.14 -40.86 -2.06
CA GLU A 488 1.70 -41.88 -1.10
C GLU A 488 0.78 -42.94 -1.71
N GLU A 489 0.09 -42.63 -2.82
CA GLU A 489 -0.75 -43.59 -3.53
C GLU A 489 0.05 -44.53 -4.46
N ALA A 490 1.26 -44.13 -4.86
CA ALA A 490 2.08 -44.87 -5.83
C ALA A 490 2.44 -46.29 -5.36
N GLY A 491 2.48 -46.54 -4.05
CA GLY A 491 2.75 -47.87 -3.47
C GLY A 491 1.63 -48.90 -3.69
N LYS A 492 0.44 -48.45 -4.10
CA LYS A 492 -0.74 -49.31 -4.36
C LYS A 492 -0.96 -49.55 -5.86
N ILE A 493 -0.26 -48.80 -6.71
CA ILE A 493 -0.45 -48.74 -8.16
C ILE A 493 0.64 -49.54 -8.86
N PHE A 494 0.24 -50.38 -9.80
CA PHE A 494 1.12 -51.19 -10.64
C PHE A 494 1.19 -50.59 -12.04
N VAL A 495 2.36 -50.69 -12.67
CA VAL A 495 2.60 -50.28 -14.05
C VAL A 495 2.62 -51.53 -14.92
N GLU A 496 1.93 -51.47 -16.06
CA GLU A 496 1.85 -52.56 -17.04
C GLU A 496 2.18 -52.06 -18.45
N GLY A 497 2.80 -52.91 -19.27
CA GLY A 497 3.27 -52.59 -20.62
C GLY A 497 4.77 -52.81 -20.78
N GLU A 498 5.29 -52.54 -21.98
CA GLU A 498 6.70 -52.77 -22.36
C GLU A 498 7.70 -52.11 -21.39
N GLN A 499 7.48 -50.83 -21.04
CA GLN A 499 8.32 -50.11 -20.08
C GLN A 499 8.32 -50.73 -18.67
N ALA A 500 7.28 -51.48 -18.30
CA ALA A 500 7.27 -52.22 -17.04
C ALA A 500 8.23 -53.42 -17.09
N GLU A 501 8.30 -54.11 -18.22
CA GLU A 501 9.20 -55.25 -18.43
C GLU A 501 10.66 -54.80 -18.51
N GLU A 502 10.93 -53.75 -19.27
CA GLU A 502 12.24 -53.09 -19.34
C GLU A 502 12.73 -52.67 -17.95
N PHE A 503 11.85 -52.05 -17.15
CA PHE A 503 12.19 -51.62 -15.80
C PHE A 503 12.46 -52.81 -14.87
N CYS A 504 11.70 -53.90 -14.99
CA CYS A 504 11.98 -55.13 -14.25
C CYS A 504 13.35 -55.72 -14.61
N ASN A 505 13.71 -55.73 -15.90
CA ASN A 505 15.00 -56.22 -16.38
C ASN A 505 16.15 -55.33 -15.88
N PHE A 506 15.98 -54.01 -15.91
CA PHE A 506 16.90 -53.05 -15.33
C PHE A 506 17.13 -53.29 -13.82
N LEU A 507 16.07 -53.50 -13.05
CA LEU A 507 16.20 -53.78 -11.61
C LEU A 507 16.96 -55.08 -11.36
N ARG A 508 16.74 -56.12 -12.19
CA ARG A 508 17.45 -57.40 -12.10
C ARG A 508 18.93 -57.30 -12.48
N SER A 509 19.28 -56.42 -13.42
CA SER A 509 20.69 -56.21 -13.78
C SER A 509 21.42 -55.33 -12.76
N LYS A 510 20.71 -54.42 -12.09
CA LYS A 510 21.28 -53.49 -11.11
C LYS A 510 21.42 -54.07 -9.70
N TYR A 511 20.53 -54.97 -9.26
CA TYR A 511 20.45 -55.42 -7.87
C TYR A 511 20.47 -56.94 -7.72
N ASP A 512 21.10 -57.41 -6.64
CA ASP A 512 21.08 -58.82 -6.25
C ASP A 512 19.69 -59.29 -5.78
N LYS A 513 19.53 -60.62 -5.66
CA LYS A 513 18.26 -61.24 -5.25
C LYS A 513 17.82 -60.84 -3.83
N VAL A 514 18.74 -60.53 -2.92
CA VAL A 514 18.43 -60.18 -1.53
C VAL A 514 17.79 -58.79 -1.48
N ARG A 515 18.41 -57.80 -2.13
CA ARG A 515 17.90 -56.44 -2.22
C ARG A 515 16.60 -56.40 -3.01
N LEU A 516 16.48 -57.15 -4.10
CA LEU A 516 15.21 -57.27 -4.84
C LEU A 516 14.08 -57.84 -3.96
N ARG A 517 14.36 -58.84 -3.11
CA ARG A 517 13.35 -59.43 -2.22
C ARG A 517 12.91 -58.45 -1.13
N ARG A 518 13.83 -57.64 -0.60
CA ARG A 518 13.53 -56.62 0.43
C ARG A 518 12.78 -55.42 -0.14
N ASP A 519 13.28 -54.85 -1.24
CA ASP A 519 12.89 -53.51 -1.70
C ASP A 519 11.90 -53.53 -2.89
N PHE A 520 11.91 -54.62 -3.68
CA PHE A 520 11.20 -54.75 -4.96
C PHE A 520 10.46 -56.08 -5.11
N TYR A 521 9.93 -56.63 -4.01
CA TYR A 521 9.35 -57.98 -3.93
C TYR A 521 8.39 -58.37 -5.07
N GLN A 522 7.57 -57.43 -5.57
CA GLN A 522 6.61 -57.71 -6.64
C GLN A 522 7.27 -57.99 -8.00
N VAL A 523 8.47 -57.46 -8.24
CA VAL A 523 9.27 -57.73 -9.45
C VAL A 523 9.73 -59.19 -9.48
N LEU A 524 10.20 -59.72 -8.34
CA LEU A 524 10.58 -61.13 -8.23
C LEU A 524 9.39 -62.07 -8.31
N LYS A 525 8.29 -61.74 -7.63
CA LYS A 525 7.15 -62.65 -7.51
C LYS A 525 6.33 -62.76 -8.80
N ARG A 526 6.15 -61.64 -9.52
CA ARG A 526 5.11 -61.53 -10.55
C ARG A 526 5.49 -60.69 -11.77
N ASN A 527 6.75 -60.23 -11.87
CA ASN A 527 7.17 -59.29 -12.91
C ASN A 527 6.27 -58.03 -12.99
N ALA A 528 5.76 -57.56 -11.83
CA ALA A 528 4.77 -56.50 -11.76
C ALA A 528 5.30 -55.33 -10.91
N PRO A 529 5.98 -54.34 -11.52
CA PRO A 529 6.57 -53.24 -10.78
C PRO A 529 5.49 -52.27 -10.30
N LYS A 530 5.66 -51.75 -9.08
CA LYS A 530 4.81 -50.68 -8.54
C LYS A 530 5.30 -49.32 -9.01
N LEU A 531 4.41 -48.35 -9.16
CA LEU A 531 4.78 -46.98 -9.52
C LEU A 531 5.78 -46.37 -8.52
N SER A 532 5.64 -46.69 -7.22
CA SER A 532 6.60 -46.27 -6.19
C SER A 532 8.04 -46.74 -6.46
N TYR A 533 8.23 -47.82 -7.20
CA TYR A 533 9.56 -48.32 -7.57
C TYR A 533 10.20 -47.42 -8.64
N PHE A 534 9.43 -46.98 -9.63
CA PHE A 534 9.89 -46.03 -10.65
C PHE A 534 10.25 -44.66 -10.04
N ILE A 535 9.45 -44.17 -9.09
CA ILE A 535 9.74 -42.94 -8.33
C ILE A 535 11.08 -43.07 -7.59
N ARG A 536 11.28 -44.19 -6.88
CA ARG A 536 12.51 -44.44 -6.11
C ARG A 536 13.76 -44.45 -6.99
N GLU A 537 13.66 -44.98 -8.21
CA GLU A 537 14.78 -45.04 -9.16
C GLU A 537 14.90 -43.79 -10.04
N GLY A 538 14.02 -42.78 -9.88
CA GLY A 538 14.03 -41.56 -10.70
C GLY A 538 13.75 -41.82 -12.19
N ARG A 539 12.98 -42.86 -12.51
CA ARG A 539 12.73 -43.31 -13.89
C ARG A 539 11.24 -43.47 -14.13
N LEU A 540 10.48 -42.38 -14.18
CA LEU A 540 9.02 -42.48 -14.36
C LEU A 540 8.65 -42.99 -15.76
N PRO A 541 7.64 -43.88 -15.87
CA PRO A 541 7.21 -44.40 -17.15
C PRO A 541 6.42 -43.34 -17.94
N SER A 542 6.50 -43.39 -19.27
CA SER A 542 5.76 -42.54 -20.20
C SER A 542 4.73 -43.30 -21.05
N GLN A 543 4.78 -44.63 -21.06
CA GLN A 543 3.90 -45.48 -21.84
C GLN A 543 3.38 -46.67 -21.02
N GLY A 544 2.28 -47.25 -21.48
CA GLY A 544 1.61 -48.36 -20.81
C GLY A 544 0.40 -47.92 -19.99
N THR A 545 0.04 -48.72 -18.98
CA THR A 545 -1.15 -48.48 -18.16
C THR A 545 -0.87 -48.59 -16.67
N LEU A 546 -1.70 -47.93 -15.88
CA LEU A 546 -1.74 -47.98 -14.44
C LEU A 546 -2.92 -48.83 -13.97
N ARG A 547 -2.70 -49.66 -12.97
CA ARG A 547 -3.78 -50.43 -12.32
C ARG A 547 -3.63 -50.57 -10.82
N LEU A 548 -4.76 -50.79 -10.15
CA LEU A 548 -4.77 -51.27 -8.76
C LEU A 548 -4.72 -52.79 -8.71
N ARG A 549 -4.23 -53.32 -7.59
CA ARG A 549 -4.19 -54.77 -7.34
C ARG A 549 -5.60 -55.36 -7.44
N TYR A 550 -5.77 -56.41 -8.25
CA TYR A 550 -7.05 -57.11 -8.49
C TYR A 550 -8.14 -56.30 -9.21
N SER A 551 -7.85 -55.08 -9.68
CA SER A 551 -8.77 -54.31 -10.52
C SER A 551 -8.71 -54.80 -11.96
N ARG A 552 -9.88 -54.94 -12.60
CA ARG A 552 -9.99 -55.14 -14.06
C ARG A 552 -9.91 -53.83 -14.84
N ASN A 553 -10.08 -52.68 -14.17
CA ASN A 553 -9.96 -51.36 -14.78
C ASN A 553 -8.49 -50.93 -14.78
N VAL A 554 -8.03 -50.53 -15.95
CA VAL A 554 -6.72 -49.92 -16.21
C VAL A 554 -6.93 -48.48 -16.67
N VAL A 555 -5.93 -47.63 -16.44
CA VAL A 555 -5.92 -46.24 -16.91
C VAL A 555 -4.63 -46.03 -17.70
N PRO A 556 -4.66 -45.46 -18.91
CA PRO A 556 -3.43 -45.19 -19.67
C PRO A 556 -2.50 -44.24 -18.90
N ILE A 557 -1.18 -44.45 -19.00
CA ILE A 557 -0.18 -43.56 -18.36
C ILE A 557 -0.23 -42.17 -18.98
N THR A 558 -0.34 -42.10 -20.30
CA THR A 558 -0.41 -40.83 -21.04
C THR A 558 -1.81 -40.64 -21.59
N ILE A 559 -2.42 -39.49 -21.28
CA ILE A 559 -3.72 -39.07 -21.81
C ILE A 559 -3.58 -37.77 -22.61
N ASP A 560 -4.29 -37.69 -23.73
CA ASP A 560 -4.40 -36.45 -24.49
C ASP A 560 -5.37 -35.49 -23.79
N VAL A 561 -4.98 -34.21 -23.72
CA VAL A 561 -5.83 -33.13 -23.22
C VAL A 561 -6.68 -32.61 -24.37
N THR A 562 -7.72 -33.38 -24.70
CA THR A 562 -8.67 -33.07 -25.78
C THR A 562 -9.88 -32.27 -25.28
N GLU A 563 -10.67 -31.78 -26.23
CA GLU A 563 -11.98 -31.17 -25.98
C GLU A 563 -12.90 -32.07 -25.15
N GLU A 564 -12.97 -33.38 -25.46
CA GLU A 564 -13.79 -34.33 -24.69
C GLU A 564 -13.29 -34.50 -23.25
N PHE A 565 -11.97 -34.51 -23.05
CA PHE A 565 -11.39 -34.56 -21.71
C PHE A 565 -11.73 -33.30 -20.90
N GLY A 566 -11.59 -32.12 -21.52
CA GLY A 566 -12.00 -30.85 -20.92
C GLY A 566 -13.49 -30.86 -20.54
N ARG A 567 -14.37 -31.24 -21.48
CA ARG A 567 -15.82 -31.32 -21.26
C ARG A 567 -16.19 -32.31 -20.15
N LEU A 568 -15.53 -33.46 -20.08
CA LEU A 568 -15.74 -34.45 -19.02
C LEU A 568 -15.41 -33.89 -17.63
N LEU A 569 -14.28 -33.19 -17.50
CA LEU A 569 -13.92 -32.52 -16.25
C LEU A 569 -14.90 -31.38 -15.92
N GLY A 570 -15.44 -30.70 -16.92
CA GLY A 570 -16.50 -29.71 -16.76
C GLY A 570 -17.78 -30.31 -16.19
N TYR A 571 -18.25 -31.44 -16.77
CA TYR A 571 -19.37 -32.19 -16.21
C TYR A 571 -19.08 -32.66 -14.79
N HIS A 572 -17.84 -33.09 -14.50
CA HIS A 572 -17.47 -33.49 -13.15
C HIS A 572 -17.53 -32.32 -12.15
N ALA A 573 -17.07 -31.13 -12.56
CA ALA A 573 -17.15 -29.94 -11.72
C ALA A 573 -18.62 -29.57 -11.39
N ALA A 574 -19.55 -29.70 -12.33
CA ALA A 574 -20.98 -29.47 -12.06
C ALA A 574 -21.63 -30.64 -11.31
N GLU A 575 -21.68 -31.81 -11.94
CA GLU A 575 -22.52 -32.96 -11.56
C GLU A 575 -21.75 -34.16 -10.99
N GLY A 576 -20.43 -34.04 -10.88
CA GLY A 576 -19.57 -35.13 -10.45
C GLY A 576 -19.68 -35.46 -8.96
N ASN A 577 -19.68 -36.75 -8.68
CA ASN A 577 -19.54 -37.34 -7.35
C ASN A 577 -18.48 -38.45 -7.39
N LEU A 578 -17.67 -38.54 -6.35
CA LEU A 578 -16.64 -39.57 -6.17
C LEU A 578 -17.04 -40.48 -5.01
N GLU A 579 -17.65 -41.63 -5.30
CA GLU A 579 -18.15 -42.54 -4.26
C GLU A 579 -17.00 -43.05 -3.34
N ARG A 580 -17.23 -43.00 -2.01
CA ARG A 580 -16.36 -43.60 -1.00
C ARG A 580 -17.00 -44.86 -0.40
N HIS A 581 -17.06 -45.96 -1.15
CA HIS A 581 -17.41 -47.26 -0.55
C HIS A 581 -16.17 -48.10 -0.29
N GLY A 582 -16.15 -48.78 0.86
CA GLY A 582 -15.08 -49.69 1.31
C GLY A 582 -14.83 -50.90 0.41
N ARG A 583 -15.60 -51.08 -0.67
CA ARG A 583 -15.40 -52.14 -1.68
C ARG A 583 -15.30 -51.63 -3.14
N GLY A 584 -15.28 -50.32 -3.38
CA GLY A 584 -15.06 -49.77 -4.72
C GLY A 584 -15.40 -48.29 -4.81
N GLY A 585 -14.40 -47.43 -4.95
CA GLY A 585 -14.64 -46.05 -5.38
C GLY A 585 -14.95 -46.04 -6.88
N LEU A 586 -15.77 -45.11 -7.34
CA LEU A 586 -16.05 -44.89 -8.76
C LEU A 586 -16.36 -43.42 -9.03
N CYS A 587 -16.29 -43.02 -10.30
CA CYS A 587 -16.72 -41.71 -10.77
C CYS A 587 -18.19 -41.80 -11.20
N GLU A 588 -19.02 -40.89 -10.69
CA GLU A 588 -20.43 -40.76 -11.06
C GLU A 588 -20.73 -39.34 -11.51
N LEU A 589 -21.50 -39.18 -12.58
CA LEU A 589 -22.11 -37.92 -13.01
C LEU A 589 -23.63 -38.06 -12.92
N THR A 590 -24.30 -37.16 -12.22
CA THR A 590 -25.76 -37.20 -12.06
C THR A 590 -26.40 -36.15 -12.96
N PHE A 591 -27.25 -36.57 -13.90
CA PHE A 591 -28.01 -35.63 -14.73
C PHE A 591 -29.50 -35.73 -14.42
N GLY A 592 -30.27 -34.69 -14.77
CA GLY A 592 -31.72 -34.80 -14.88
C GLY A 592 -32.14 -35.75 -16.03
N ASN A 593 -33.38 -35.63 -16.51
CA ASN A 593 -33.89 -36.43 -17.63
C ASN A 593 -33.41 -35.91 -19.01
N GLU A 594 -32.11 -35.64 -19.12
CA GLU A 594 -31.48 -34.97 -20.27
C GLU A 594 -30.59 -35.95 -21.03
N GLU A 595 -31.21 -36.88 -21.76
CA GLU A 595 -30.51 -37.98 -22.43
C GLU A 595 -29.40 -37.54 -23.38
N GLY A 596 -29.50 -36.34 -23.96
CA GLY A 596 -28.45 -35.77 -24.81
C GLY A 596 -27.14 -35.56 -24.07
N TYR A 597 -27.17 -35.08 -22.82
CA TYR A 597 -25.97 -34.87 -22.01
C TYR A 597 -25.39 -36.17 -21.49
N VAL A 598 -26.26 -37.14 -21.16
CA VAL A 598 -25.83 -38.49 -20.79
C VAL A 598 -25.06 -39.14 -21.95
N ARG A 599 -25.59 -39.10 -23.18
CA ARG A 599 -24.91 -39.60 -24.38
C ARG A 599 -23.57 -38.90 -24.62
N ASP A 600 -23.54 -37.59 -24.44
CA ASP A 600 -22.33 -36.78 -24.58
C ASP A 600 -21.27 -37.15 -23.54
N ALA A 601 -21.65 -37.28 -22.27
CA ALA A 601 -20.77 -37.65 -21.17
C ALA A 601 -20.17 -39.06 -21.38
N ILE A 602 -20.99 -40.05 -21.80
CA ILE A 602 -20.51 -41.40 -22.15
C ILE A 602 -19.48 -41.33 -23.29
N ARG A 603 -19.74 -40.53 -24.32
CA ARG A 603 -18.80 -40.32 -25.43
C ARG A 603 -17.48 -39.73 -24.91
N CYS A 604 -17.54 -38.75 -24.02
CA CYS A 604 -16.35 -38.13 -23.44
C CYS A 604 -15.55 -39.13 -22.57
N VAL A 605 -16.21 -39.97 -21.77
CA VAL A 605 -15.53 -41.02 -20.98
C VAL A 605 -14.81 -42.02 -21.89
N ASN A 606 -15.50 -42.50 -22.94
CA ASN A 606 -14.93 -43.44 -23.91
C ASN A 606 -13.71 -42.82 -24.63
N LYS A 607 -13.80 -41.55 -25.04
CA LYS A 607 -12.72 -40.87 -25.79
C LYS A 607 -11.53 -40.52 -24.90
N ALA A 608 -11.76 -40.00 -23.70
CA ALA A 608 -10.69 -39.52 -22.82
C ALA A 608 -9.89 -40.64 -22.13
N PHE A 609 -10.56 -41.75 -21.78
CA PHE A 609 -9.95 -42.80 -20.96
C PHE A 609 -10.07 -44.21 -21.53
N THR A 610 -10.70 -44.38 -22.71
CA THR A 610 -11.00 -45.70 -23.31
C THR A 610 -11.77 -46.64 -22.36
N LEU A 611 -12.54 -46.05 -21.44
CA LEU A 611 -13.36 -46.77 -20.46
C LEU A 611 -14.82 -46.82 -20.86
N LYS A 612 -15.49 -47.95 -20.59
CA LYS A 612 -16.94 -48.07 -20.72
C LYS A 612 -17.64 -47.40 -19.53
N ALA A 613 -18.64 -46.58 -19.82
CA ALA A 613 -19.56 -46.05 -18.82
C ALA A 613 -20.85 -46.89 -18.74
N THR A 614 -21.47 -46.92 -17.56
CA THR A 614 -22.79 -47.53 -17.33
C THR A 614 -23.78 -46.47 -16.90
N VAL A 615 -25.05 -46.61 -17.31
CA VAL A 615 -26.12 -45.67 -16.92
C VAL A 615 -27.08 -46.36 -15.96
N ARG A 616 -27.40 -45.69 -14.86
CA ARG A 616 -28.47 -46.11 -13.95
C ARG A 616 -29.60 -45.09 -14.00
N ALA A 617 -30.78 -45.54 -14.42
CA ALA A 617 -31.98 -44.73 -14.37
C ALA A 617 -32.61 -44.76 -12.97
N ARG A 618 -33.00 -43.59 -12.47
CA ARG A 618 -33.79 -43.40 -11.25
C ARG A 618 -34.98 -42.50 -11.57
N LYS A 619 -35.97 -42.41 -10.66
CA LYS A 619 -37.26 -41.72 -10.87
C LYS A 619 -37.14 -40.35 -11.58
N ASN A 620 -36.16 -39.52 -11.21
CA ASN A 620 -35.95 -38.16 -11.77
C ASN A 620 -34.48 -37.86 -12.12
N ARG A 621 -33.63 -38.87 -12.31
CA ARG A 621 -32.20 -38.66 -12.62
C ARG A 621 -31.58 -39.84 -13.36
N LEU A 622 -30.53 -39.55 -14.11
CA LEU A 622 -29.71 -40.51 -14.84
C LEU A 622 -28.27 -40.43 -14.32
N ASP A 623 -27.79 -41.53 -13.72
CA ASP A 623 -26.45 -41.60 -13.13
C ASP A 623 -25.48 -42.31 -14.09
N VAL A 624 -24.46 -41.61 -14.57
CA VAL A 624 -23.41 -42.16 -15.44
C VAL A 624 -22.20 -42.56 -14.58
N ARG A 625 -21.89 -43.87 -14.52
CA ARG A 625 -20.82 -44.44 -13.68
C ARG A 625 -19.65 -44.98 -14.51
N TYR A 626 -18.42 -44.64 -14.12
CA TYR A 626 -17.18 -45.04 -14.80
C TYR A 626 -15.94 -45.04 -13.88
N GLY A 627 -14.76 -45.43 -14.39
CA GLY A 627 -13.46 -45.11 -13.77
C GLY A 627 -12.97 -45.99 -12.63
N ALA A 628 -13.88 -46.63 -11.88
CA ALA A 628 -13.56 -47.40 -10.68
C ALA A 628 -12.60 -46.65 -9.71
N LYS A 629 -11.93 -47.38 -8.81
CA LYS A 629 -11.23 -46.77 -7.67
C LYS A 629 -10.00 -45.97 -8.10
N LEU A 630 -9.27 -46.44 -9.11
CA LEU A 630 -8.05 -45.77 -9.56
C LEU A 630 -8.35 -44.38 -10.13
N LEU A 631 -9.32 -44.29 -11.06
CA LEU A 631 -9.66 -43.00 -11.67
C LEU A 631 -10.26 -42.02 -10.65
N SER A 632 -11.09 -42.51 -9.73
CA SER A 632 -11.61 -41.71 -8.62
C SER A 632 -10.48 -41.14 -7.75
N THR A 633 -9.45 -41.93 -7.45
CA THR A 633 -8.25 -41.45 -6.75
C THR A 633 -7.48 -40.42 -7.57
N ILE A 634 -7.29 -40.63 -8.87
CA ILE A 634 -6.62 -39.69 -9.78
C ILE A 634 -7.37 -38.35 -9.80
N TYR A 635 -8.70 -38.37 -9.96
CA TYR A 635 -9.53 -37.18 -9.93
C TYR A 635 -9.41 -36.42 -8.61
N ALA A 636 -9.55 -37.12 -7.48
CA ALA A 636 -9.55 -36.49 -6.17
C ALA A 636 -8.17 -35.97 -5.75
N LYS A 637 -7.11 -36.75 -5.97
CA LYS A 637 -5.78 -36.52 -5.37
C LYS A 637 -4.71 -36.06 -6.35
N ALA A 638 -4.78 -36.43 -7.62
CA ALA A 638 -3.77 -36.06 -8.61
C ALA A 638 -4.20 -34.82 -9.39
N LEU A 639 -5.48 -34.77 -9.81
CA LEU A 639 -6.08 -33.62 -10.49
C LEU A 639 -6.74 -32.63 -9.54
N HIS A 640 -6.86 -32.97 -8.25
CA HIS A 640 -7.47 -32.14 -7.21
C HIS A 640 -8.89 -31.64 -7.53
N THR A 641 -9.73 -32.43 -8.20
CA THR A 641 -11.11 -32.03 -8.54
C THR A 641 -12.03 -31.77 -7.33
N GLY A 642 -11.64 -32.22 -6.13
CA GLY A 642 -12.45 -32.17 -4.91
C GLY A 642 -13.29 -33.43 -4.70
N LEU A 643 -13.59 -33.76 -3.45
CA LEU A 643 -14.38 -34.94 -3.08
C LEU A 643 -15.86 -34.61 -2.83
N HIS A 644 -16.11 -33.47 -2.18
CA HIS A 644 -17.44 -33.00 -1.84
C HIS A 644 -17.74 -31.70 -2.58
N ALA A 645 -19.03 -31.34 -2.70
CA ALA A 645 -19.46 -30.14 -3.41
C ALA A 645 -18.78 -28.85 -2.90
N ARG A 646 -18.42 -28.78 -1.61
CA ARG A 646 -17.71 -27.63 -1.00
C ARG A 646 -16.21 -27.58 -1.31
N ASP A 647 -15.62 -28.71 -1.70
CA ASP A 647 -14.19 -28.84 -1.98
C ASP A 647 -13.91 -28.92 -3.49
N LYS A 648 -14.97 -28.90 -4.32
CA LYS A 648 -14.85 -28.90 -5.77
C LYS A 648 -14.00 -27.73 -6.23
N GLN A 649 -13.22 -27.94 -7.28
CA GLN A 649 -12.35 -26.90 -7.83
C GLN A 649 -11.98 -27.24 -9.28
N VAL A 650 -11.45 -26.27 -10.02
CA VAL A 650 -10.96 -26.53 -11.38
C VAL A 650 -9.59 -27.22 -11.27
N PRO A 651 -9.39 -28.38 -11.92
CA PRO A 651 -8.08 -29.02 -11.97
C PRO A 651 -7.05 -28.08 -12.58
N PHE A 652 -5.88 -27.94 -11.95
CA PHE A 652 -4.87 -26.97 -12.40
C PHE A 652 -4.41 -27.20 -13.84
N VAL A 653 -4.50 -28.44 -14.34
CA VAL A 653 -4.24 -28.79 -15.74
C VAL A 653 -5.09 -27.96 -16.71
N MET A 654 -6.32 -27.57 -16.34
CA MET A 654 -7.21 -26.75 -17.17
C MET A 654 -6.73 -25.31 -17.29
N PHE A 655 -6.03 -24.75 -16.29
CA PHE A 655 -5.42 -23.42 -16.43
C PHE A 655 -4.30 -23.38 -17.46
N ASN A 656 -3.74 -24.54 -17.80
CA ASN A 656 -2.59 -24.69 -18.70
C ASN A 656 -2.95 -25.38 -20.03
N ALA A 657 -4.20 -25.84 -20.16
CA ALA A 657 -4.71 -26.46 -21.38
C ALA A 657 -4.91 -25.43 -22.52
N PRO A 658 -5.04 -25.86 -23.78
CA PRO A 658 -5.41 -24.97 -24.89
C PRO A 658 -6.76 -24.30 -24.65
N ASN A 659 -6.95 -23.09 -25.18
CA ASN A 659 -8.20 -22.34 -24.98
C ASN A 659 -9.45 -23.10 -25.41
N GLU A 660 -9.42 -23.86 -26.50
CA GLU A 660 -10.56 -24.67 -26.94
C GLU A 660 -10.95 -25.72 -25.90
N VAL A 661 -9.99 -26.37 -25.26
CA VAL A 661 -10.25 -27.32 -24.17
C VAL A 661 -10.85 -26.63 -22.94
N LYS A 662 -10.40 -25.40 -22.62
CA LYS A 662 -10.98 -24.60 -21.54
C LYS A 662 -12.43 -24.21 -21.82
N LYS A 663 -12.75 -23.85 -23.07
CA LYS A 663 -14.14 -23.58 -23.50
C LYS A 663 -15.01 -24.82 -23.31
N GLU A 664 -14.49 -25.99 -23.64
CA GLU A 664 -15.21 -27.25 -23.46
C GLU A 664 -15.40 -27.64 -21.99
N PHE A 665 -14.42 -27.37 -21.13
CA PHE A 665 -14.61 -27.46 -19.67
C PHE A 665 -15.76 -26.57 -19.20
N LEU A 666 -15.80 -25.31 -19.64
CA LEU A 666 -16.89 -24.40 -19.31
C LEU A 666 -18.23 -24.88 -19.89
N ARG A 667 -18.25 -25.40 -21.13
CA ARG A 667 -19.45 -25.99 -21.76
C ARG A 667 -20.01 -27.12 -20.90
N GLY A 668 -19.15 -28.02 -20.41
CA GLY A 668 -19.53 -29.08 -19.47
C GLY A 668 -20.11 -28.55 -18.16
N CYS A 669 -19.50 -27.49 -17.59
CA CYS A 669 -20.00 -26.85 -16.37
C CYS A 669 -21.41 -26.26 -16.58
N PHE A 670 -21.61 -25.48 -17.65
CA PHE A 670 -22.88 -24.82 -17.93
C PHE A 670 -24.00 -25.79 -18.27
N ARG A 671 -23.68 -26.89 -18.94
CA ARG A 671 -24.66 -27.96 -19.24
C ARG A 671 -25.12 -28.69 -17.99
N GLY A 672 -24.26 -28.89 -16.98
CA GLY A 672 -24.65 -29.52 -15.72
C GLY A 672 -25.55 -28.63 -14.87
N ASP A 673 -25.08 -27.41 -14.55
CA ASP A 673 -25.70 -26.56 -13.52
C ASP A 673 -26.87 -25.68 -14.04
N ARG A 674 -27.00 -25.51 -15.37
CA ARG A 674 -28.09 -24.81 -16.09
C ARG A 674 -28.65 -23.54 -15.44
N MET A 675 -27.81 -22.59 -15.04
CA MET A 675 -28.28 -21.27 -14.58
C MET A 675 -28.19 -20.21 -15.68
N VAL A 676 -29.25 -20.09 -16.48
CA VAL A 676 -29.45 -19.02 -17.47
C VAL A 676 -30.52 -18.06 -16.94
N ASN A 677 -30.16 -16.78 -16.74
CA ASN A 677 -31.15 -15.76 -16.41
C ASN A 677 -31.80 -15.28 -17.72
N TYR A 678 -33.08 -15.59 -17.96
CA TYR A 678 -33.80 -15.21 -19.19
C TYR A 678 -34.45 -13.82 -19.08
N ASP A 679 -33.67 -12.78 -18.77
CA ASP A 679 -34.12 -11.37 -18.79
C ASP A 679 -33.47 -10.57 -19.94
N LYS A 680 -33.75 -9.26 -20.02
CA LYS A 680 -33.15 -8.33 -21.00
C LYS A 680 -31.63 -8.18 -20.88
N TRP A 681 -31.03 -8.77 -19.84
CA TRP A 681 -29.60 -8.79 -19.56
C TRP A 681 -29.10 -10.24 -19.37
N THR A 682 -29.63 -11.19 -20.16
CA THR A 682 -29.26 -12.62 -20.01
C THR A 682 -27.77 -12.81 -19.87
N ARG A 683 -27.38 -13.36 -18.71
CA ARG A 683 -26.01 -13.72 -18.40
C ARG A 683 -25.94 -15.19 -18.08
N LEU A 684 -24.88 -15.79 -18.62
CA LEU A 684 -24.52 -17.16 -18.34
C LEU A 684 -23.86 -17.22 -16.95
N SER A 685 -24.43 -18.01 -16.04
CA SER A 685 -23.98 -18.04 -14.65
C SER A 685 -23.79 -19.48 -14.17
N LEU A 686 -22.87 -19.66 -13.24
CA LEU A 686 -22.63 -20.92 -12.51
C LEU A 686 -22.84 -20.67 -11.03
N LYS A 687 -23.47 -21.60 -10.34
CA LYS A 687 -23.73 -21.57 -8.91
C LYS A 687 -23.00 -22.73 -8.24
N THR A 688 -22.23 -22.43 -7.20
CA THR A 688 -21.47 -23.44 -6.47
C THR A 688 -21.38 -23.11 -5.00
N VAL A 689 -21.43 -24.12 -4.14
CA VAL A 689 -21.15 -23.95 -2.70
C VAL A 689 -19.66 -23.96 -2.39
N SER A 690 -18.81 -24.31 -3.37
CA SER A 690 -17.36 -24.23 -3.23
C SER A 690 -16.86 -22.83 -3.55
N ARG A 691 -16.31 -22.16 -2.53
CA ARG A 691 -15.60 -20.88 -2.71
C ARG A 691 -14.43 -21.03 -3.67
N LYS A 692 -13.68 -22.14 -3.56
CA LYS A 692 -12.54 -22.43 -4.42
C LYS A 692 -12.93 -22.59 -5.88
N LEU A 693 -14.00 -23.35 -6.19
CA LEU A 693 -14.51 -23.46 -7.56
C LEU A 693 -14.94 -22.11 -8.12
N SER A 694 -15.58 -21.27 -7.30
CA SER A 694 -15.98 -19.92 -7.73
C SER A 694 -14.78 -19.06 -8.14
N SER A 695 -13.70 -19.09 -7.34
CA SER A 695 -12.44 -18.40 -7.65
C SER A 695 -11.82 -18.93 -8.93
N ASP A 696 -11.74 -20.25 -9.06
CA ASP A 696 -11.12 -20.90 -10.20
C ASP A 696 -11.86 -20.66 -11.52
N LEU A 697 -13.19 -20.69 -11.50
CA LEU A 697 -14.01 -20.34 -12.66
C LEU A 697 -13.77 -18.88 -13.07
N THR A 698 -13.62 -17.96 -12.11
CA THR A 698 -13.25 -16.57 -12.40
C THR A 698 -11.87 -16.49 -13.07
N VAL A 699 -10.87 -17.24 -12.60
CA VAL A 699 -9.54 -17.30 -13.22
C VAL A 699 -9.61 -17.88 -14.63
N LEU A 700 -10.34 -18.98 -14.83
CA LEU A 700 -10.46 -19.64 -16.14
C LEU A 700 -11.16 -18.74 -17.17
N LEU A 701 -12.25 -18.06 -16.77
CA LEU A 701 -12.93 -17.07 -17.61
C LEU A 701 -12.00 -15.91 -18.00
N ARG A 702 -11.16 -15.44 -17.09
CA ARG A 702 -10.18 -14.37 -17.39
C ARG A 702 -9.08 -14.80 -18.35
N GLN A 703 -8.57 -16.02 -18.23
CA GLN A 703 -7.60 -16.57 -19.19
C GLN A 703 -8.15 -16.65 -20.62
N LEU A 704 -9.47 -16.82 -20.76
CA LEU A 704 -10.20 -16.75 -22.03
C LEU A 704 -10.53 -15.31 -22.45
N GLY A 705 -10.25 -14.31 -21.62
CA GLY A 705 -10.53 -12.90 -21.87
C GLY A 705 -11.94 -12.45 -21.49
N CYS A 706 -12.77 -13.33 -20.91
CA CYS A 706 -14.11 -13.02 -20.47
C CYS A 706 -14.11 -12.18 -19.18
N VAL A 707 -15.19 -11.44 -18.95
CA VAL A 707 -15.44 -10.72 -17.70
C VAL A 707 -16.46 -11.45 -16.86
N SER A 708 -16.18 -11.62 -15.57
CA SER A 708 -17.11 -12.22 -14.62
C SER A 708 -17.34 -11.35 -13.38
N TYR A 709 -18.56 -11.39 -12.88
CA TYR A 709 -18.94 -10.94 -11.54
C TYR A 709 -19.09 -12.15 -10.62
N VAL A 710 -18.80 -11.97 -9.34
CA VAL A 710 -19.05 -13.00 -8.33
C VAL A 710 -19.95 -12.43 -7.25
N TRP A 711 -20.92 -13.18 -6.74
CA TRP A 711 -21.64 -12.79 -5.52
C TRP A 711 -22.10 -14.00 -4.76
N LYS A 712 -22.43 -13.79 -3.47
CA LYS A 712 -23.01 -14.82 -2.63
C LYS A 712 -24.54 -14.74 -2.71
N SER A 713 -25.20 -15.86 -2.95
CA SER A 713 -26.66 -16.04 -2.93
C SER A 713 -27.00 -17.17 -1.96
N GLY A 714 -27.44 -16.81 -0.75
CA GLY A 714 -27.58 -17.76 0.35
C GLY A 714 -26.23 -18.37 0.75
N THR A 715 -26.13 -19.70 0.72
CA THR A 715 -24.91 -20.45 1.00
C THR A 715 -24.00 -20.66 -0.21
N ALA A 716 -24.46 -20.31 -1.42
CA ALA A 716 -23.74 -20.54 -2.66
C ALA A 716 -23.12 -19.25 -3.22
N TYR A 717 -22.06 -19.41 -4.00
CA TYR A 717 -21.44 -18.41 -4.83
C TYR A 717 -22.00 -18.51 -6.25
N VAL A 718 -22.30 -17.38 -6.86
CA VAL A 718 -22.68 -17.27 -8.26
C VAL A 718 -21.55 -16.58 -9.01
N VAL A 719 -21.02 -17.22 -10.04
CA VAL A 719 -20.07 -16.65 -11.00
C VAL A 719 -20.83 -16.37 -12.29
N SER A 720 -20.99 -15.10 -12.64
CA SER A 720 -21.76 -14.68 -13.81
C SER A 720 -20.87 -14.04 -14.85
N CYS A 721 -20.88 -14.59 -16.07
CA CYS A 721 -20.14 -14.05 -17.19
C CYS A 721 -20.86 -12.79 -17.72
N ALA A 722 -20.21 -11.64 -17.60
CA ALA A 722 -20.69 -10.33 -17.98
C ALA A 722 -20.20 -9.86 -19.36
N ASP A 723 -19.20 -10.54 -19.90
CA ASP A 723 -18.75 -10.39 -21.28
C ASP A 723 -18.42 -11.77 -21.82
N VAL A 724 -19.36 -12.32 -22.59
CA VAL A 724 -19.27 -13.65 -23.21
C VAL A 724 -18.61 -13.61 -24.59
N THR A 725 -18.19 -12.45 -25.10
CA THR A 725 -17.65 -12.31 -26.46
C THR A 725 -16.57 -13.35 -26.80
N PRO A 726 -15.60 -13.67 -25.90
CA PRO A 726 -14.58 -14.67 -26.19
C PRO A 726 -15.07 -16.13 -26.23
N ILE A 727 -16.28 -16.40 -25.75
CA ILE A 727 -16.94 -17.72 -25.70
C ILE A 727 -18.33 -17.67 -26.33
N GLN A 728 -18.52 -16.82 -27.33
CA GLN A 728 -19.82 -16.52 -27.92
C GLN A 728 -20.51 -17.78 -28.47
N ASP A 729 -19.75 -18.72 -29.03
CA ASP A 729 -20.25 -20.01 -29.52
C ASP A 729 -20.86 -20.85 -28.38
N VAL A 730 -20.17 -20.95 -27.24
CA VAL A 730 -20.66 -21.64 -26.04
C VAL A 730 -21.90 -20.93 -25.51
N ALA A 731 -21.85 -19.60 -25.37
CA ALA A 731 -22.95 -18.82 -24.85
C ALA A 731 -24.22 -18.96 -25.72
N ASN A 732 -24.06 -18.92 -27.04
CA ASN A 732 -25.15 -19.07 -28.00
C ASN A 732 -25.77 -20.47 -27.95
N GLU A 733 -24.94 -21.52 -27.86
CA GLU A 733 -25.43 -22.89 -27.73
C GLU A 733 -26.25 -23.05 -26.45
N ILE A 734 -25.69 -22.65 -25.30
CA ILE A 734 -26.34 -22.85 -24.00
C ILE A 734 -27.61 -22.01 -23.88
N CYS A 735 -27.59 -20.76 -24.35
CA CYS A 735 -28.75 -19.88 -24.28
C CYS A 735 -29.74 -20.09 -25.43
N ARG A 736 -29.37 -20.88 -26.46
CA ARG A 736 -30.13 -21.12 -27.71
C ARG A 736 -30.51 -19.85 -28.47
N ARG A 737 -29.74 -18.77 -28.28
CA ARG A 737 -29.91 -17.48 -28.95
C ARG A 737 -28.62 -16.67 -28.86
N PHE A 738 -28.48 -15.66 -29.72
CA PHE A 738 -27.37 -14.72 -29.60
C PHE A 738 -27.46 -13.90 -28.32
N ILE A 739 -26.39 -13.90 -27.52
CA ILE A 739 -26.31 -13.14 -26.27
C ILE A 739 -25.30 -12.02 -26.40
N HIS A 740 -25.76 -10.78 -26.24
CA HIS A 740 -24.87 -9.61 -26.14
C HIS A 740 -24.82 -9.13 -24.68
N THR A 741 -23.65 -9.22 -24.06
CA THR A 741 -23.41 -8.71 -22.69
C THR A 741 -22.21 -7.79 -22.70
N SER A 742 -22.28 -6.69 -21.96
CA SER A 742 -21.15 -5.77 -21.79
C SER A 742 -20.86 -5.55 -20.31
N SER A 743 -19.59 -5.28 -19.99
CA SER A 743 -19.13 -5.00 -18.64
C SER A 743 -18.30 -3.73 -18.58
N LYS A 744 -18.38 -3.06 -17.43
CA LYS A 744 -17.55 -1.90 -17.10
C LYS A 744 -16.37 -2.26 -16.18
N ILE A 745 -16.13 -3.54 -15.86
CA ILE A 745 -14.97 -3.90 -15.01
C ILE A 745 -13.64 -3.50 -15.68
N ARG A 746 -13.46 -3.80 -16.98
CA ARG A 746 -12.29 -3.38 -17.77
C ARG A 746 -12.40 -1.93 -18.24
N SER A 747 -12.51 -1.03 -17.29
CA SER A 747 -12.60 0.41 -17.53
C SER A 747 -11.97 1.21 -16.41
N MET A 748 -11.54 2.44 -16.68
CA MET A 748 -10.96 3.37 -15.72
C MET A 748 -12.01 4.40 -15.29
N PRO A 749 -12.12 4.82 -14.02
CA PRO A 749 -12.92 5.96 -13.63
C PRO A 749 -12.57 7.20 -14.47
N SER A 750 -13.56 7.87 -15.04
CA SER A 750 -13.31 9.05 -15.88
C SER A 750 -12.67 10.20 -15.10
N ALA A 751 -12.92 10.27 -13.79
CA ALA A 751 -12.29 11.21 -12.86
C ALA A 751 -10.76 11.08 -12.78
N LEU A 752 -10.19 9.92 -13.11
CA LEU A 752 -8.73 9.72 -13.17
C LEU A 752 -8.14 10.06 -14.55
N VAL A 753 -8.95 10.00 -15.61
CA VAL A 753 -8.50 10.25 -16.98
C VAL A 753 -8.61 11.74 -17.34
N TYR A 754 -9.68 12.40 -16.88
CA TYR A 754 -9.98 13.79 -17.24
C TYR A 754 -8.91 14.80 -16.81
N PRO A 755 -8.29 14.70 -15.61
CA PRO A 755 -7.22 15.62 -15.21
C PRO A 755 -6.00 15.58 -16.14
N LEU A 756 -5.74 14.44 -16.78
CA LEU A 756 -4.62 14.25 -17.70
C LEU A 756 -4.93 14.68 -19.14
N ARG A 757 -6.13 15.19 -19.41
CA ARG A 757 -6.56 15.55 -20.77
C ARG A 757 -5.57 16.46 -21.50
N ARG A 758 -4.95 17.42 -20.79
CA ARG A 758 -3.99 18.35 -21.39
C ARG A 758 -2.67 17.66 -21.78
N GLU A 759 -2.10 16.85 -20.89
CA GLU A 759 -0.91 16.04 -21.17
C GLU A 759 -1.15 15.08 -22.34
N ILE A 760 -2.26 14.35 -22.31
CA ILE A 760 -2.57 13.39 -23.37
C ILE A 760 -2.75 14.10 -24.71
N LYS A 761 -3.39 15.29 -24.73
CA LYS A 761 -3.57 16.08 -25.96
C LYS A 761 -2.24 16.56 -26.55
N GLN A 762 -1.22 16.81 -25.73
CA GLN A 762 0.10 17.24 -26.20
C GLN A 762 0.84 16.13 -26.95
N LEU A 763 0.65 14.87 -26.53
CA LEU A 763 1.27 13.68 -27.16
C LEU A 763 0.58 13.25 -28.47
N ILE A 764 -0.56 13.84 -28.81
CA ILE A 764 -1.37 13.44 -29.97
C ILE A 764 -1.20 14.46 -31.11
N PRO A 765 -0.97 14.00 -32.35
CA PRO A 765 -0.85 14.87 -33.53
C PRO A 765 -2.06 15.74 -33.75
N TYR A 766 -1.83 16.98 -34.21
CA TYR A 766 -2.88 17.99 -34.34
C TYR A 766 -4.12 17.49 -35.09
N GLY A 767 -3.94 16.83 -36.24
CA GLY A 767 -5.04 16.29 -37.06
C GLY A 767 -5.89 15.20 -36.38
N LYS A 768 -5.37 14.52 -35.35
CA LYS A 768 -6.09 13.47 -34.61
C LYS A 768 -6.69 13.96 -33.28
N ARG A 769 -6.39 15.20 -32.86
CA ARG A 769 -6.83 15.73 -31.56
C ARG A 769 -8.35 15.81 -31.42
N THR A 770 -9.07 16.14 -32.49
CA THR A 770 -10.54 16.19 -32.48
C THR A 770 -11.15 14.79 -32.34
N GLN A 771 -10.65 13.82 -33.11
CA GLN A 771 -11.04 12.41 -33.01
C GLN A 771 -10.78 11.86 -31.60
N PHE A 772 -9.59 12.13 -31.05
CA PHE A 772 -9.24 11.76 -29.69
C PHE A 772 -10.16 12.39 -28.65
N HIS A 773 -10.43 13.70 -28.77
CA HIS A 773 -11.32 14.41 -27.87
C HIS A 773 -12.73 13.84 -27.90
N GLN A 774 -13.26 13.55 -29.10
CA GLN A 774 -14.53 12.86 -29.30
C GLN A 774 -14.54 11.48 -28.67
N MET A 775 -13.47 10.71 -28.81
CA MET A 775 -13.37 9.36 -28.28
C MET A 775 -13.43 9.33 -26.74
N LEU A 776 -12.63 10.16 -26.05
CA LEU A 776 -12.48 10.06 -24.59
C LEU A 776 -13.33 11.03 -23.77
N PHE A 777 -13.67 12.21 -24.30
CA PHE A 777 -14.05 13.35 -23.46
C PHE A 777 -15.34 14.08 -23.87
N THR A 778 -16.03 13.68 -24.95
CA THR A 778 -17.31 14.31 -25.36
C THR A 778 -18.52 13.72 -24.66
N GLN A 779 -18.41 12.54 -24.06
CA GLN A 779 -19.49 11.90 -23.32
C GLN A 779 -19.36 12.15 -21.82
N GLY A 780 -19.41 13.43 -21.42
CA GLY A 780 -19.18 13.94 -20.04
C GLY A 780 -20.07 13.37 -18.91
N TRP A 781 -20.95 12.41 -19.23
CA TRP A 781 -21.88 11.71 -18.35
C TRP A 781 -21.40 10.29 -17.99
N LYS A 782 -20.39 9.75 -18.68
CA LYS A 782 -19.91 8.38 -18.44
C LYS A 782 -18.95 8.36 -17.26
N THR A 783 -19.34 7.66 -16.19
CA THR A 783 -18.55 7.49 -14.96
C THR A 783 -17.23 6.73 -15.16
N ARG A 784 -17.08 5.97 -16.26
CA ARG A 784 -15.86 5.21 -16.57
C ARG A 784 -15.58 5.14 -18.08
N VAL A 785 -14.31 5.01 -18.44
CA VAL A 785 -13.77 4.89 -19.81
C VAL A 785 -13.18 3.50 -20.02
N GLY A 786 -13.67 2.73 -21.01
CA GLY A 786 -13.23 1.35 -21.25
C GLY A 786 -11.75 1.24 -21.65
N TYR A 787 -11.08 0.17 -21.23
CA TYR A 787 -9.65 -0.07 -21.50
C TYR A 787 -9.36 -0.20 -22.99
N ALA A 788 -10.23 -0.86 -23.77
CA ALA A 788 -10.09 -0.93 -25.22
C ALA A 788 -10.07 0.46 -25.88
N ARG A 789 -10.83 1.41 -25.33
CA ARG A 789 -10.89 2.79 -25.83
C ARG A 789 -9.66 3.59 -25.40
N LEU A 790 -9.20 3.42 -24.15
CA LEU A 790 -7.95 4.03 -23.66
C LEU A 790 -6.73 3.52 -24.43
N SER A 791 -6.65 2.21 -24.67
CA SER A 791 -5.58 1.58 -25.44
C SER A 791 -5.51 2.14 -26.87
N LYS A 792 -6.66 2.26 -27.58
CA LYS A 792 -6.71 2.93 -28.89
C LYS A 792 -6.27 4.39 -28.82
N ALA A 793 -6.54 5.08 -27.71
CA ALA A 793 -6.10 6.46 -27.51
C ALA A 793 -4.58 6.56 -27.33
N PHE A 794 -4.00 5.67 -26.53
CA PHE A 794 -2.56 5.62 -26.27
C PHE A 794 -1.76 5.23 -27.52
N GLN A 795 -2.33 4.41 -28.41
CA GLN A 795 -1.74 4.09 -29.72
C GLN A 795 -1.66 5.30 -30.67
N MET A 796 -2.34 6.41 -30.37
CA MET A 796 -2.26 7.64 -31.17
C MET A 796 -1.09 8.55 -30.76
N PHE A 797 -0.30 8.18 -29.75
CA PHE A 797 0.82 8.99 -29.29
C PHE A 797 1.97 8.93 -30.31
N GLU A 798 2.56 10.09 -30.60
CA GLU A 798 3.73 10.19 -31.50
C GLU A 798 5.06 10.04 -30.76
N THR A 799 5.08 10.37 -29.48
CA THR A 799 6.27 10.31 -28.63
C THR A 799 5.96 9.60 -27.32
N GLU A 800 7.00 9.08 -26.68
CA GLU A 800 6.89 8.55 -25.33
C GLU A 800 6.47 9.65 -24.35
N THR A 801 5.79 9.26 -23.28
CA THR A 801 5.40 10.19 -22.24
C THR A 801 6.52 10.37 -21.23
N GLY A 802 6.89 11.62 -20.91
CA GLY A 802 7.75 11.94 -19.77
C GLY A 802 7.00 12.02 -18.42
N SER A 803 5.70 11.67 -18.39
CA SER A 803 4.83 11.80 -17.22
C SER A 803 4.67 10.46 -16.52
N GLU A 804 5.23 10.31 -15.32
CA GLU A 804 5.15 9.08 -14.52
C GLU A 804 3.70 8.65 -14.23
N ARG A 805 2.81 9.63 -14.00
CA ARG A 805 1.38 9.38 -13.77
C ARG A 805 0.65 8.83 -15.00
N LEU A 806 0.98 9.35 -16.19
CA LEU A 806 0.42 8.86 -17.43
C LEU A 806 0.98 7.47 -17.77
N GLN A 807 2.27 7.26 -17.53
CA GLN A 807 2.92 5.96 -17.69
C GLN A 807 2.27 4.89 -16.80
N THR A 808 1.96 5.21 -15.54
CA THR A 808 1.28 4.29 -14.63
C THR A 808 -0.11 3.92 -15.15
N LEU A 809 -0.93 4.88 -15.60
CA LEU A 809 -2.22 4.55 -16.22
C LEU A 809 -2.09 3.71 -17.49
N MET A 810 -1.09 4.00 -18.34
CA MET A 810 -0.82 3.20 -19.52
C MET A 810 -0.46 1.76 -19.15
N ASN A 811 0.36 1.56 -18.12
CA ASN A 811 0.71 0.25 -17.59
C ASN A 811 -0.52 -0.50 -17.04
N LEU A 812 -1.35 0.16 -16.22
CA LEU A 812 -2.59 -0.44 -15.70
C LEU A 812 -3.52 -0.91 -16.84
N VAL A 813 -3.66 -0.10 -17.90
CA VAL A 813 -4.46 -0.46 -19.08
C VAL A 813 -3.82 -1.59 -19.89
N LYS A 814 -2.50 -1.52 -20.14
CA LYS A 814 -1.75 -2.52 -20.92
C LYS A 814 -1.73 -3.89 -20.24
N ASN A 815 -1.65 -3.91 -18.92
CA ASN A 815 -1.58 -5.13 -18.11
C ASN A 815 -2.95 -5.59 -17.59
N ASP A 816 -4.04 -4.91 -17.98
CA ASP A 816 -5.40 -5.15 -17.47
C ASP A 816 -5.46 -5.21 -15.93
N VAL A 817 -4.76 -4.32 -15.24
CA VAL A 817 -4.95 -4.12 -13.80
C VAL A 817 -6.15 -3.20 -13.63
N VAL A 818 -7.23 -3.70 -13.02
CA VAL A 818 -8.49 -2.97 -12.88
C VAL A 818 -8.60 -2.34 -11.50
N LEU A 819 -9.07 -1.10 -11.45
CA LEU A 819 -9.30 -0.37 -10.21
C LEU A 819 -10.77 -0.49 -9.80
N LEU A 820 -11.02 -1.21 -8.70
CA LEU A 820 -12.35 -1.55 -8.25
C LEU A 820 -12.68 -0.83 -6.94
N PRO A 821 -13.79 -0.09 -6.87
CA PRO A 821 -14.23 0.48 -5.60
C PRO A 821 -14.53 -0.62 -4.59
N VAL A 822 -14.05 -0.43 -3.36
CA VAL A 822 -14.49 -1.18 -2.18
C VAL A 822 -15.98 -0.92 -1.99
N LYS A 823 -16.77 -2.00 -1.92
CA LYS A 823 -18.21 -1.98 -1.71
C LYS A 823 -18.56 -2.15 -0.24
N SER A 824 -17.80 -2.95 0.50
CA SER A 824 -17.98 -3.15 1.94
C SER A 824 -16.75 -3.80 2.55
N ILE A 825 -16.47 -3.49 3.82
CA ILE A 825 -15.47 -4.19 4.64
C ILE A 825 -16.25 -4.78 5.82
N ARG A 826 -16.24 -6.11 5.95
CA ARG A 826 -17.05 -6.82 6.97
C ARG A 826 -16.14 -7.46 8.00
N ASN A 827 -16.29 -7.09 9.26
CA ASN A 827 -15.71 -7.87 10.35
C ASN A 827 -16.50 -9.19 10.49
N LEU A 828 -15.83 -10.32 10.26
CA LEU A 828 -16.38 -11.67 10.39
C LEU A 828 -16.34 -12.18 11.84
N GLY A 829 -15.83 -11.37 12.76
CA GLY A 829 -15.66 -11.66 14.17
C GLY A 829 -14.30 -12.28 14.48
N ARG A 830 -14.05 -12.42 15.79
CA ARG A 830 -12.85 -13.04 16.32
C ARG A 830 -12.81 -14.52 15.94
N ALA A 831 -11.72 -14.93 15.30
CA ALA A 831 -11.45 -16.29 14.92
C ALA A 831 -10.12 -16.75 15.51
N ASN A 832 -10.11 -17.97 16.05
CA ASN A 832 -8.87 -18.69 16.36
C ASN A 832 -8.56 -19.58 15.15
N THR A 833 -7.70 -19.08 14.26
CA THR A 833 -7.38 -19.74 12.99
C THR A 833 -5.92 -19.50 12.61
N ASP A 834 -5.37 -20.39 11.81
CA ASP A 834 -4.10 -20.14 11.14
C ASP A 834 -4.30 -19.14 10.02
N VAL A 835 -3.39 -18.17 9.92
CA VAL A 835 -3.30 -17.20 8.82
C VAL A 835 -1.89 -17.25 8.22
N TYR A 836 -1.79 -16.78 6.97
CA TYR A 836 -0.65 -17.05 6.11
C TYR A 836 -0.25 -15.83 5.31
N ASP A 837 1.01 -15.81 4.88
CA ASP A 837 1.53 -14.79 3.97
C ASP A 837 2.63 -15.31 3.04
N LEU A 838 2.89 -14.59 1.95
CA LEU A 838 3.96 -14.87 0.99
C LEU A 838 4.96 -13.73 0.96
N GLU A 839 6.24 -14.07 0.82
CA GLU A 839 7.30 -13.11 0.51
C GLU A 839 7.82 -13.32 -0.91
N VAL A 840 7.46 -12.38 -1.78
CA VAL A 840 7.80 -12.29 -3.20
C VAL A 840 8.95 -11.30 -3.40
N GLU A 841 10.03 -11.76 -4.03
CA GLU A 841 11.26 -10.99 -4.18
C GLU A 841 11.08 -9.75 -5.07
N GLY A 842 11.56 -8.59 -4.61
CA GLY A 842 11.67 -7.34 -5.37
C GLY A 842 10.40 -6.49 -5.44
N ILE A 843 9.24 -7.07 -5.74
CA ILE A 843 7.97 -6.33 -5.92
C ILE A 843 7.14 -6.25 -4.63
N HIS A 844 7.35 -7.17 -3.69
CA HIS A 844 6.64 -7.22 -2.40
C HIS A 844 5.09 -7.26 -2.50
N THR A 845 4.55 -7.81 -3.60
CA THR A 845 3.12 -8.08 -3.75
C THR A 845 2.85 -9.47 -4.31
N PHE A 846 1.64 -9.99 -4.05
CA PHE A 846 1.11 -11.18 -4.69
C PHE A 846 -0.39 -11.03 -4.99
N VAL A 847 -0.88 -11.76 -5.99
CA VAL A 847 -2.29 -11.75 -6.39
C VAL A 847 -3.03 -12.88 -5.70
N GLY A 848 -4.03 -12.52 -4.89
CA GLY A 848 -4.82 -13.46 -4.11
C GLY A 848 -6.30 -13.08 -3.96
N GLY A 849 -7.04 -13.93 -3.25
CA GLY A 849 -8.48 -13.78 -3.05
C GLY A 849 -9.32 -14.16 -4.27
N VAL A 850 -10.64 -14.23 -4.06
CA VAL A 850 -11.60 -14.50 -5.14
C VAL A 850 -11.61 -13.30 -6.08
N GLY A 851 -11.18 -13.52 -7.32
CA GLY A 851 -11.05 -12.47 -8.31
C GLY A 851 -9.71 -11.72 -8.31
N GLY A 852 -8.68 -12.24 -7.64
CA GLY A 852 -7.28 -11.80 -7.83
C GLY A 852 -7.05 -10.33 -7.50
N LEU A 853 -7.28 -9.96 -6.24
CA LEU A 853 -6.86 -8.67 -5.67
C LEU A 853 -5.34 -8.67 -5.46
N VAL A 854 -4.73 -7.49 -5.56
CA VAL A 854 -3.30 -7.33 -5.31
C VAL A 854 -3.08 -7.08 -3.81
N LEU A 855 -2.36 -7.99 -3.18
CA LEU A 855 -2.07 -8.01 -1.75
C LEU A 855 -0.59 -7.67 -1.55
N HIS A 856 -0.29 -6.92 -0.51
CA HIS A 856 1.08 -6.57 -0.15
C HIS A 856 1.63 -7.62 0.83
N ASN A 857 2.88 -8.01 0.66
CA ASN A 857 3.54 -8.94 1.58
C ASN A 857 3.74 -8.30 2.96
N SER A 858 3.85 -9.09 4.01
CA SER A 858 4.43 -8.62 5.27
C SER A 858 5.94 -8.73 5.20
N ASP A 859 6.67 -7.67 5.56
CA ASP A 859 8.14 -7.66 5.54
C ASP A 859 8.74 -8.87 6.29
N ILE A 860 9.23 -9.86 5.54
CA ILE A 860 10.13 -10.88 6.06
C ILE A 860 11.54 -10.37 5.81
N VAL A 861 12.14 -9.70 6.80
CA VAL A 861 13.53 -9.25 6.70
C VAL A 861 14.44 -10.49 6.59
N LYS A 862 14.87 -10.82 5.37
CA LYS A 862 15.84 -11.88 5.08
C LYS A 862 17.18 -11.55 5.74
N TYR A 863 17.61 -12.34 6.72
CA TYR A 863 19.01 -12.43 7.11
C TYR A 863 19.62 -13.74 6.58
N LYS A 864 20.74 -13.64 5.87
CA LYS A 864 21.71 -14.74 5.77
C LYS A 864 22.64 -14.59 6.97
N LEU A 865 22.63 -15.56 7.87
CA LEU A 865 23.66 -15.67 8.91
C LEU A 865 24.96 -16.20 8.28
N PRO A 866 26.14 -15.68 8.67
CA PRO A 866 27.42 -16.33 8.39
C PRO A 866 27.55 -17.69 9.08
#